data_AF-A0A316MA14-F1
#
_entry.id   AF-A0A316MA14-F1
#
_cell.length_a   1.000
_cell.length_b   1.000
_cell.length_c   1.000
_cell.angle_alpha   90.00
_cell.angle_beta   90.00
_cell.angle_gamma   90.00
#
_symmetry.space_group_name_H-M   'P 1'
#
loop_
_entity.id
_entity.type
_entity.pdbx_description
1 polymer ?
#
loop_
_entity_poly.entity_id
_entity_poly.type
_entity_poly.pdbx_seq_one_letter_code
_entity_poly.pdbx_strand_id
1 'polypeptide(L)'
;MKEIVVDPFTIDEEINIGYQYDHKATKIVFSGLEDNNYYLKLQDTQSYQAFPIPNNEFEITNTYTQKTLITGQIYRKIDNELIAHGKIFKMSLKTSIPQSNKIKEIVPPAFKNEYDRMVDTTNEINKKLISGEFNGENGKDGKDYEHSEEFEKLSKDIEKNALNSANNASSALTNANKAKEYLDSVVNKTNTFNSDYTNKVNSFNEDYNSKVDAFNSNVEDANAALDAKIEKANTDLDKKMADANTSLDTKISEANNTIDTKVTEATEQASKAKQEADRAVLAMDAKLDKNQGAENAGKTMVVDADGNIVPGSALPDNVYTQEEVNALLQDKMDILYSGITITQDININYTLDGDLKINSIMGNTIQEENPTPENPSEIMGVTELNVKTVGKNLFNREYASNLDNWTRVPSGYAVLPIRVPQGVYLTTSGPSMPISAGYYSLFSWHPVEGTKYSYSWLYHNTQGTTYKTFTRQTDNFIYLYVSAPKISAFLEDFKNLQIELGDTATEYQPYMESSVVYNLEKPLFSIGNIADTINLETLTRVNNIYKEDLTALTINSTDNAGNYNHVNTTNRFYNLNKFSITKSSASDRNIYSSILPYIAYVWSRDETGITINAHNQAHVCLPNALLGINENDSSEERKIKLDSYIKSLKGSGNEYIYYALEEPAVEQLEFGLVEMLKQLKTFNPCTNIIVDGDVKPIVNAQYPKDILAVVEALEKKVLNLQEATIKNV
;
A
#
# COMPACT_ATOMS: atom_id res chain seq x y z
N MET A 1 12.38 -34.59 2.59
CA MET A 1 13.61 -33.78 2.43
C MET A 1 14.34 -33.82 3.77
N LYS A 2 15.63 -34.17 3.79
CA LYS A 2 16.42 -34.17 5.03
C LYS A 2 16.99 -32.77 5.24
N GLU A 3 16.82 -32.20 6.42
CA GLU A 3 17.37 -30.88 6.76
C GLU A 3 18.62 -31.03 7.64
N ILE A 4 19.64 -30.22 7.36
CA ILE A 4 20.89 -30.17 8.10
C ILE A 4 21.19 -28.71 8.42
N VAL A 5 21.28 -28.37 9.70
CA VAL A 5 21.65 -27.03 10.15
C VAL A 5 23.17 -26.98 10.35
N VAL A 6 23.81 -25.94 9.81
CA VAL A 6 25.26 -25.79 9.76
C VAL A 6 25.63 -24.35 10.16
N ASP A 7 26.55 -24.19 11.10
CA ASP A 7 27.22 -22.90 11.33
C ASP A 7 28.53 -22.86 10.51
N PRO A 8 28.59 -22.08 9.42
CA PRO A 8 29.74 -22.08 8.52
C PRO A 8 31.00 -21.45 9.10
N PHE A 9 30.92 -20.80 10.27
CA PHE A 9 32.04 -20.15 10.93
C PHE A 9 32.71 -21.06 11.98
N THR A 10 31.94 -21.98 12.56
CA THR A 10 32.41 -22.89 13.62
C THR A 10 32.53 -24.35 13.19
N ILE A 11 32.09 -24.70 11.98
CA ILE A 11 32.04 -26.07 11.48
C ILE A 11 33.37 -26.82 11.56
N ASP A 12 33.30 -28.10 11.96
CA ASP A 12 34.39 -29.07 11.81
C ASP A 12 34.54 -29.45 10.32
N GLU A 13 35.73 -29.91 9.92
CA GLU A 13 36.15 -30.02 8.51
C GLU A 13 35.24 -30.89 7.59
N GLU A 14 34.26 -31.66 8.10
CA GLU A 14 33.43 -32.55 7.30
C GLU A 14 31.94 -32.64 7.76
N ILE A 15 31.01 -32.50 6.80
CA ILE A 15 29.55 -32.62 6.97
C ILE A 15 29.03 -33.82 6.19
N ASN A 16 28.20 -34.65 6.82
CA ASN A 16 27.54 -35.76 6.12
C ASN A 16 26.19 -35.34 5.52
N ILE A 17 26.14 -35.16 4.20
CA ILE A 17 25.00 -34.58 3.49
C ILE A 17 24.01 -35.61 2.89
N GLY A 18 24.22 -36.90 3.12
CA GLY A 18 23.29 -37.96 2.68
C GLY A 18 23.97 -39.18 2.06
N TYR A 19 23.26 -39.88 1.18
CA TYR A 19 23.75 -41.07 0.46
C TYR A 19 23.99 -40.76 -1.02
N GLN A 20 25.04 -41.32 -1.63
CA GLN A 20 25.32 -41.16 -3.06
C GLN A 20 24.22 -41.82 -3.90
N TYR A 21 23.71 -41.16 -4.93
CA TYR A 21 22.61 -41.66 -5.79
C TYR A 21 21.24 -41.81 -5.09
N ASP A 22 21.07 -41.31 -3.88
CA ASP A 22 19.75 -41.06 -3.31
C ASP A 22 19.17 -39.84 -4.04
N HIS A 23 18.23 -40.05 -4.96
CA HIS A 23 17.59 -38.98 -5.75
C HIS A 23 16.75 -38.00 -4.91
N LYS A 24 16.87 -38.01 -3.58
CA LYS A 24 16.21 -37.07 -2.67
C LYS A 24 17.10 -35.86 -2.41
N ALA A 25 16.49 -34.69 -2.50
CA ALA A 25 17.15 -33.45 -2.13
C ALA A 25 17.42 -33.36 -0.62
N THR A 26 18.59 -32.81 -0.28
CA THR A 26 18.99 -32.47 1.10
C THR A 26 19.04 -30.95 1.22
N LYS A 27 18.35 -30.41 2.21
CA LYS A 27 18.36 -28.98 2.52
C LYS A 27 19.42 -28.69 3.58
N ILE A 28 20.27 -27.71 3.33
CA ILE A 28 21.23 -27.16 4.28
C ILE A 28 20.72 -25.78 4.73
N VAL A 29 20.65 -25.58 6.03
CA VAL A 29 20.29 -24.29 6.63
C VAL A 29 21.52 -23.74 7.31
N PHE A 30 21.98 -22.56 6.89
CA PHE A 30 23.16 -21.91 7.44
C PHE A 30 22.77 -21.00 8.60
N SER A 31 23.17 -21.35 9.82
CA SER A 31 22.95 -20.50 10.99
C SER A 31 24.03 -19.41 11.06
N GLY A 32 23.64 -18.19 11.44
CA GLY A 32 24.58 -17.09 11.71
C GLY A 32 24.94 -16.19 10.52
N LEU A 33 24.27 -16.34 9.37
CA LEU A 33 24.36 -15.38 8.27
C LEU A 33 23.45 -14.17 8.55
N GLU A 34 23.98 -12.95 8.35
CA GLU A 34 23.36 -11.69 8.78
C GLU A 34 22.32 -11.13 7.81
N ASP A 35 22.43 -11.47 6.52
CA ASP A 35 21.62 -10.92 5.43
C ASP A 35 21.59 -11.88 4.22
N ASN A 36 20.98 -11.45 3.11
CA ASN A 36 20.88 -12.24 1.88
C ASN A 36 22.08 -12.06 0.91
N ASN A 37 23.17 -11.41 1.32
CA ASN A 37 24.33 -11.13 0.47
C ASN A 37 25.38 -12.26 0.46
N TYR A 38 24.99 -13.47 0.88
CA TYR A 38 25.89 -14.60 1.03
C TYR A 38 25.75 -15.62 -0.11
N TYR A 39 26.89 -16.23 -0.45
CA TYR A 39 27.03 -17.20 -1.51
C TYR A 39 27.76 -18.45 -1.01
N LEU A 40 27.31 -19.63 -1.43
CA LEU A 40 28.01 -20.89 -1.21
C LEU A 40 28.84 -21.20 -2.45
N LYS A 41 30.16 -21.23 -2.29
CA LYS A 41 31.06 -21.69 -3.34
C LYS A 41 31.32 -23.18 -3.16
N LEU A 42 30.91 -23.97 -4.14
CA LEU A 42 31.14 -25.40 -4.21
C LEU A 42 32.28 -25.70 -5.18
N GLN A 43 33.23 -26.50 -4.75
CA GLN A 43 34.36 -26.94 -5.54
C GLN A 43 34.40 -28.47 -5.60
N ASP A 44 34.46 -29.00 -6.83
CA ASP A 44 34.85 -30.39 -7.08
C ASP A 44 36.30 -30.47 -7.58
N THR A 45 36.77 -31.65 -7.97
CA THR A 45 38.17 -31.84 -8.40
C THR A 45 38.55 -31.11 -9.69
N GLN A 46 37.61 -30.50 -10.43
CA GLN A 46 37.89 -29.90 -11.75
C GLN A 46 37.22 -28.52 -11.98
N SER A 47 36.28 -28.09 -11.13
CA SER A 47 35.49 -26.86 -11.33
C SER A 47 35.01 -26.24 -10.02
N TYR A 48 34.74 -24.93 -10.05
CA TYR A 48 34.06 -24.22 -8.96
C TYR A 48 32.78 -23.57 -9.47
N GLN A 49 31.76 -23.52 -8.62
CA GLN A 49 30.48 -22.85 -8.88
C GLN A 49 30.04 -22.12 -7.61
N ALA A 50 29.50 -20.91 -7.75
CA ALA A 50 29.02 -20.10 -6.64
C ALA A 50 27.50 -19.95 -6.73
N PHE A 51 26.81 -20.17 -5.62
CA PHE A 51 25.35 -20.12 -5.54
C PHE A 51 24.91 -19.09 -4.51
N PRO A 52 23.94 -18.22 -4.80
CA PRO A 52 23.34 -17.39 -3.77
C PRO A 52 22.62 -18.26 -2.73
N ILE A 53 22.61 -17.80 -1.49
CA ILE A 53 21.94 -18.48 -0.36
C ILE A 53 20.80 -17.59 0.15
N PRO A 54 19.68 -17.47 -0.58
CA PRO A 54 18.54 -16.69 -0.12
C PRO A 54 17.95 -17.32 1.14
N ASN A 55 17.58 -16.49 2.12
CA ASN A 55 16.98 -16.92 3.38
C ASN A 55 17.84 -17.89 4.20
N ASN A 56 19.16 -17.89 3.97
CA ASN A 56 20.12 -18.77 4.64
C ASN A 56 19.92 -20.28 4.34
N GLU A 57 19.23 -20.61 3.25
CA GLU A 57 18.93 -21.99 2.88
C GLU A 57 19.57 -22.35 1.54
N PHE A 58 20.10 -23.58 1.45
CA PHE A 58 20.64 -24.11 0.21
C PHE A 58 20.22 -25.57 0.01
N GLU A 59 19.63 -25.87 -1.14
CA GLU A 59 19.20 -27.22 -1.49
C GLU A 59 20.26 -27.92 -2.35
N ILE A 60 20.80 -29.02 -1.84
CA ILE A 60 21.68 -29.90 -2.61
C ILE A 60 20.83 -30.75 -3.54
N THR A 61 20.98 -30.47 -4.84
CA THR A 61 20.29 -31.18 -5.91
C THR A 61 20.98 -32.50 -6.28
N ASN A 62 20.27 -33.33 -7.05
CA ASN A 62 20.72 -34.65 -7.50
C ASN A 62 22.07 -34.64 -8.25
N THR A 63 22.45 -33.53 -8.88
CA THR A 63 23.70 -33.35 -9.63
C THR A 63 24.92 -33.40 -8.71
N TYR A 64 24.80 -32.93 -7.47
CA TYR A 64 25.90 -32.93 -6.50
C TYR A 64 25.95 -34.24 -5.70
N THR A 65 24.82 -34.91 -5.49
CA THR A 65 24.77 -36.23 -4.82
C THR A 65 25.44 -37.36 -5.62
N GLN A 66 25.87 -37.10 -6.85
CA GLN A 66 26.60 -38.04 -7.73
C GLN A 66 28.13 -37.84 -7.71
N LYS A 67 28.63 -36.79 -7.06
CA LYS A 67 30.08 -36.48 -7.02
C LYS A 67 30.71 -37.05 -5.74
N THR A 68 31.94 -37.57 -5.85
CA THR A 68 32.58 -38.36 -4.79
C THR A 68 33.18 -37.52 -3.65
N LEU A 69 33.42 -36.23 -3.86
CA LEU A 69 33.94 -35.31 -2.85
C LEU A 69 33.66 -33.85 -3.27
N ILE A 70 33.02 -33.06 -2.40
CA ILE A 70 32.70 -31.65 -2.67
C ILE A 70 33.17 -30.83 -1.48
N THR A 71 33.92 -29.75 -1.72
CA THR A 71 34.27 -28.76 -0.69
C THR A 71 33.38 -27.53 -0.84
N GLY A 72 32.86 -27.03 0.28
CA GLY A 72 32.05 -25.82 0.35
C GLY A 72 32.76 -24.72 1.15
N GLN A 73 32.55 -23.47 0.77
CA GLN A 73 32.94 -22.30 1.56
C GLN A 73 31.94 -21.16 1.36
N ILE A 74 31.63 -20.43 2.43
CA ILE A 74 30.76 -19.26 2.37
C ILE A 74 31.55 -18.01 1.95
N TYR A 75 30.95 -17.24 1.04
CA TYR A 75 31.42 -15.96 0.54
C TYR A 75 30.36 -14.88 0.80
N ARG A 76 30.78 -13.63 1.02
CA ARG A 76 29.89 -12.46 1.06
C ARG A 76 30.17 -11.59 -0.16
N LYS A 77 29.10 -11.06 -0.76
CA LYS A 77 29.19 -10.12 -1.87
C LYS A 77 29.36 -8.70 -1.31
N ILE A 78 30.47 -8.06 -1.64
CA ILE A 78 30.79 -6.68 -1.25
C ILE A 78 31.31 -5.98 -2.51
N ASP A 79 30.72 -4.85 -2.88
CA ASP A 79 31.14 -4.04 -4.05
C ASP A 79 31.30 -4.86 -5.34
N ASN A 80 30.37 -5.79 -5.56
CA ASN A 80 30.36 -6.75 -6.69
C ASN A 80 31.47 -7.82 -6.69
N GLU A 81 32.30 -7.91 -5.66
CA GLU A 81 33.28 -8.99 -5.48
C GLU A 81 32.81 -10.02 -4.44
N LEU A 82 33.17 -11.29 -4.65
CA LEU A 82 32.92 -12.37 -3.69
C LEU A 82 34.14 -12.56 -2.79
N ILE A 83 33.99 -12.21 -1.51
CA ILE A 83 35.04 -12.31 -0.50
C ILE A 83 34.77 -13.51 0.41
N ALA A 84 35.77 -14.35 0.63
CA ALA A 84 35.64 -15.52 1.49
C ALA A 84 35.32 -15.11 2.93
N HIS A 85 34.24 -15.65 3.49
CA HIS A 85 33.69 -15.21 4.78
C HIS A 85 33.54 -16.38 5.78
N GLY A 86 33.42 -17.64 5.32
CA GLY A 86 33.35 -18.83 6.17
C GLY A 86 34.58 -19.73 6.08
N LYS A 87 34.62 -20.78 6.92
CA LYS A 87 35.63 -21.84 6.80
C LYS A 87 35.38 -22.73 5.59
N ILE A 88 36.43 -23.37 5.08
CA ILE A 88 36.29 -24.44 4.09
C ILE A 88 35.85 -25.70 4.84
N PHE A 89 34.80 -26.34 4.34
CA PHE A 89 34.29 -27.61 4.87
C PHE A 89 34.11 -28.63 3.75
N LYS A 90 34.32 -29.91 4.07
CA LYS A 90 34.06 -31.03 3.16
C LYS A 90 32.64 -31.49 3.34
N MET A 91 32.01 -31.87 2.24
CA MET A 91 30.71 -32.53 2.27
C MET A 91 30.89 -33.97 1.79
N SER A 92 30.59 -34.93 2.68
CA SER A 92 30.69 -36.34 2.38
C SER A 92 29.33 -36.98 2.21
N LEU A 93 29.28 -37.93 1.27
CA LEU A 93 28.12 -38.76 0.98
C LEU A 93 28.46 -40.20 1.37
N LYS A 94 27.56 -40.86 2.10
CA LYS A 94 27.69 -42.30 2.39
C LYS A 94 27.42 -43.09 1.11
N THR A 95 28.15 -44.19 0.87
CA THR A 95 27.81 -45.08 -0.24
C THR A 95 26.44 -45.70 0.00
N SER A 96 25.54 -45.64 -0.98
CA SER A 96 24.20 -46.27 -0.91
C SER A 96 24.24 -47.79 -0.79
N ILE A 97 25.41 -48.39 -0.97
CA ILE A 97 25.66 -49.82 -0.83
C ILE A 97 26.85 -49.99 0.12
N PRO A 98 26.74 -50.78 1.20
CA PRO A 98 27.90 -51.16 1.98
C PRO A 98 28.90 -51.89 1.07
N GLN A 99 30.16 -51.48 1.06
CA GLN A 99 31.26 -52.21 0.41
C GLN A 99 31.60 -53.53 1.13
N SER A 100 30.60 -54.28 1.58
CA SER A 100 30.76 -55.65 2.07
C SER A 100 29.99 -56.62 1.18
N ASN A 101 30.65 -57.00 0.10
CA ASN A 101 30.61 -58.33 -0.52
C ASN A 101 29.26 -59.00 -0.81
N LYS A 102 29.01 -59.13 -2.12
CA LYS A 102 28.17 -60.12 -2.82
C LYS A 102 26.65 -59.88 -2.72
N ILE A 103 26.06 -59.55 -3.88
CA ILE A 103 24.69 -59.93 -4.19
C ILE A 103 24.62 -61.44 -3.92
N LYS A 104 24.04 -61.84 -2.79
CA LYS A 104 23.61 -63.21 -2.60
C LYS A 104 22.49 -63.40 -3.60
N GLU A 105 22.76 -64.19 -4.62
CA GLU A 105 21.73 -64.90 -5.35
C GLU A 105 20.91 -65.65 -4.29
N ILE A 106 19.75 -65.10 -3.91
CA ILE A 106 18.84 -65.77 -2.99
C ILE A 106 18.16 -66.85 -3.81
N VAL A 107 18.82 -68.00 -3.91
CA VAL A 107 18.08 -69.26 -3.95
C VAL A 107 17.30 -69.26 -2.62
N PRO A 108 15.96 -69.27 -2.63
CA PRO A 108 15.17 -69.31 -1.40
C PRO A 108 15.71 -70.43 -0.51
N PRO A 109 15.83 -70.25 0.82
CA PRO A 109 16.35 -71.28 1.72
C PRO A 109 15.68 -72.64 1.52
N ALA A 110 14.40 -72.65 1.15
CA ALA A 110 13.65 -73.85 0.78
C ALA A 110 14.25 -74.60 -0.42
N PHE A 111 14.70 -73.92 -1.47
CA PHE A 111 15.29 -74.54 -2.67
C PHE A 111 16.71 -75.05 -2.43
N LYS A 112 17.51 -74.30 -1.66
CA LYS A 112 18.87 -74.75 -1.31
C LYS A 112 18.83 -75.93 -0.35
N ASN A 113 17.93 -75.90 0.64
CA ASN A 113 17.72 -77.03 1.54
C ASN A 113 17.27 -78.27 0.78
N GLU A 114 16.35 -78.15 -0.17
CA GLU A 114 15.85 -79.33 -0.90
C GLU A 114 16.82 -79.84 -1.97
N TYR A 115 17.64 -78.97 -2.56
CA TYR A 115 18.76 -79.37 -3.41
C TYR A 115 19.86 -80.07 -2.60
N ASP A 116 20.28 -79.50 -1.47
CA ASP A 116 21.29 -80.08 -0.57
C ASP A 116 20.77 -81.44 -0.03
N ARG A 117 19.48 -81.53 0.32
CA ARG A 117 18.82 -82.77 0.76
C ARG A 117 18.73 -83.82 -0.36
N MET A 118 18.46 -83.41 -1.60
CA MET A 118 18.46 -84.31 -2.76
C MET A 118 19.87 -84.84 -3.06
N VAL A 119 20.90 -83.97 -2.99
CA VAL A 119 22.30 -84.36 -3.18
C VAL A 119 22.76 -85.28 -2.06
N ASP A 120 22.43 -84.98 -0.81
CA ASP A 120 22.75 -85.83 0.35
C ASP A 120 22.04 -87.19 0.26
N THR A 121 20.76 -87.21 -0.09
CA THR A 121 20.00 -88.46 -0.30
C THR A 121 20.58 -89.26 -1.45
N THR A 122 20.96 -88.62 -2.56
CA THR A 122 21.59 -89.29 -3.72
C THR A 122 22.95 -89.86 -3.35
N ASN A 123 23.75 -89.11 -2.60
CA ASN A 123 25.06 -89.55 -2.11
C ASN A 123 24.92 -90.68 -1.09
N GLU A 124 23.94 -90.62 -0.19
CA GLU A 124 23.62 -91.70 0.76
C GLU A 124 23.17 -92.97 0.04
N ILE A 125 22.27 -92.84 -0.95
CA ILE A 125 21.85 -93.95 -1.80
C ILE A 125 23.05 -94.54 -2.55
N ASN A 126 23.90 -93.73 -3.19
CA ASN A 126 25.10 -94.21 -3.88
C ASN A 126 26.08 -94.88 -2.91
N LYS A 127 26.25 -94.34 -1.71
CA LYS A 127 27.13 -94.91 -0.68
C LYS A 127 26.62 -96.27 -0.20
N LYS A 128 25.31 -96.40 0.02
CA LYS A 128 24.63 -97.66 0.38
C LYS A 128 24.61 -98.67 -0.78
N LEU A 129 24.57 -98.20 -2.02
CA LEU A 129 24.67 -99.03 -3.22
C LEU A 129 26.09 -99.61 -3.37
N ILE A 130 27.11 -98.77 -3.17
CA ILE A 130 28.53 -99.15 -3.30
C ILE A 130 29.01 -99.98 -2.08
N SER A 131 28.48 -99.73 -0.87
CA SER A 131 28.80 -100.49 0.34
C SER A 131 28.09 -101.84 0.44
N GLY A 132 27.16 -102.15 -0.48
CA GLY A 132 26.37 -103.39 -0.44
C GLY A 132 25.36 -103.43 0.70
N GLU A 133 24.93 -102.28 1.23
CA GLU A 133 23.93 -102.20 2.31
C GLU A 133 22.49 -102.37 1.82
N PHE A 134 22.24 -102.33 0.51
CA PHE A 134 20.97 -102.81 -0.07
C PHE A 134 20.97 -104.34 -0.20
N ASN A 135 21.27 -105.03 0.90
CA ASN A 135 20.89 -106.44 1.02
C ASN A 135 19.40 -106.46 1.27
N GLY A 136 18.62 -106.73 0.22
CA GLY A 136 17.28 -107.25 0.42
C GLY A 136 17.41 -108.45 1.37
N GLU A 137 16.85 -108.35 2.57
CA GLU A 137 16.45 -109.56 3.26
C GLU A 137 15.59 -110.31 2.26
N ASN A 138 16.06 -111.49 1.87
CA ASN A 138 15.28 -112.45 1.12
C ASN A 138 13.87 -112.43 1.70
N GLY A 139 12.92 -111.94 0.89
CA GLY A 139 11.52 -112.15 1.18
C GLY A 139 11.36 -113.64 1.47
N LYS A 140 10.79 -113.95 2.63
CA LYS A 140 10.21 -115.26 2.86
C LYS A 140 9.38 -115.57 1.62
N ASP A 141 9.75 -116.63 0.91
CA ASP A 141 9.09 -117.21 -0.26
C ASP A 141 9.71 -116.95 -1.63
N GLY A 142 11.01 -116.64 -1.72
CA GLY A 142 11.86 -117.10 -2.85
C GLY A 142 11.27 -116.97 -4.26
N LYS A 143 10.66 -115.83 -4.55
CA LYS A 143 10.20 -115.45 -5.90
C LYS A 143 10.91 -114.16 -6.28
N ASP A 144 11.60 -114.20 -7.41
CA ASP A 144 12.28 -113.05 -8.01
C ASP A 144 11.32 -111.88 -8.18
N TYR A 145 11.50 -110.84 -7.36
CA TYR A 145 10.68 -109.62 -7.40
C TYR A 145 11.00 -108.75 -8.64
N GLU A 146 12.06 -109.07 -9.37
CA GLU A 146 12.55 -108.39 -10.58
C GLU A 146 11.59 -108.49 -11.80
N HIS A 147 10.50 -109.26 -11.70
CA HIS A 147 9.52 -109.43 -12.78
C HIS A 147 8.04 -109.34 -12.34
N SER A 148 7.73 -108.64 -11.24
CA SER A 148 6.33 -108.40 -10.84
C SER A 148 5.68 -107.29 -11.68
N GLU A 149 4.38 -107.41 -11.99
CA GLU A 149 3.62 -106.36 -12.70
C GLU A 149 3.69 -104.99 -11.97
N GLU A 150 3.80 -105.00 -10.64
CA GLU A 150 3.94 -103.81 -9.82
C GLU A 150 5.28 -103.09 -10.03
N PHE A 151 6.38 -103.85 -10.17
CA PHE A 151 7.71 -103.29 -10.44
C PHE A 151 7.79 -102.69 -11.86
N GLU A 152 7.23 -103.37 -12.86
CA GLU A 152 7.20 -102.85 -14.23
C GLU A 152 6.35 -101.58 -14.36
N LYS A 153 5.23 -101.51 -13.61
CA LYS A 153 4.39 -100.30 -13.52
C LYS A 153 5.11 -99.15 -12.83
N LEU A 154 5.78 -99.41 -11.71
CA LEU A 154 6.56 -98.40 -11.00
C LEU A 154 7.71 -97.86 -11.85
N SER A 155 8.41 -98.74 -12.59
CA SER A 155 9.48 -98.34 -13.51
C SER A 155 8.96 -97.41 -14.61
N LYS A 156 7.83 -97.75 -15.26
CA LYS A 156 7.17 -96.90 -16.26
C LYS A 156 6.70 -95.57 -15.70
N ASP A 157 6.19 -95.55 -14.46
CA ASP A 157 5.77 -94.31 -13.79
C ASP A 157 6.97 -93.42 -13.43
N ILE A 158 8.11 -94.01 -13.01
CA ILE A 158 9.36 -93.28 -12.77
C ILE A 158 9.90 -92.68 -14.07
N GLU A 159 9.95 -93.45 -15.17
CA GLU A 159 10.39 -92.95 -16.47
C GLU A 159 9.50 -91.79 -16.95
N LYS A 160 8.19 -91.93 -16.83
CA LYS A 160 7.22 -90.89 -17.21
C LYS A 160 7.39 -89.63 -16.35
N ASN A 161 7.59 -89.77 -15.04
CA ASN A 161 7.81 -88.65 -14.13
C ASN A 161 9.15 -87.95 -14.40
N ALA A 162 10.20 -88.70 -14.72
CA ALA A 162 11.50 -88.16 -15.10
C ALA A 162 11.39 -87.37 -16.41
N LEU A 163 10.69 -87.91 -17.41
CA LEU A 163 10.46 -87.23 -18.70
C LEU A 163 9.63 -85.95 -18.51
N ASN A 164 8.56 -86.00 -17.71
CA ASN A 164 7.76 -84.82 -17.38
C ASN A 164 8.59 -83.75 -16.66
N SER A 165 9.45 -84.16 -15.72
CA SER A 165 10.34 -83.24 -15.00
C SER A 165 11.36 -82.59 -15.93
N ALA A 166 11.96 -83.35 -16.86
CA ALA A 166 12.87 -82.83 -17.86
C ALA A 166 12.18 -81.82 -18.81
N ASN A 167 10.96 -82.13 -19.26
CA ASN A 167 10.17 -81.22 -20.11
C ASN A 167 9.79 -79.92 -19.38
N ASN A 168 9.42 -80.02 -18.10
CA ASN A 168 9.13 -78.85 -17.27
C ASN A 168 10.38 -77.99 -17.05
N ALA A 169 11.54 -78.60 -16.80
CA ALA A 169 12.81 -77.88 -16.66
C ALA A 169 13.21 -77.17 -17.97
N SER A 170 13.03 -77.82 -19.12
CA SER A 170 13.30 -77.20 -20.44
C SER A 170 12.36 -76.02 -20.73
N SER A 171 11.08 -76.16 -20.37
CA SER A 171 10.09 -75.07 -20.51
C SER A 171 10.40 -73.90 -19.58
N ALA A 172 10.81 -74.18 -18.34
CA ALA A 172 11.23 -73.16 -17.38
C ALA A 172 12.48 -72.40 -17.86
N LEU A 173 13.48 -73.11 -18.39
CA LEU A 173 14.68 -72.49 -18.97
C LEU A 173 14.33 -71.61 -20.18
N THR A 174 13.45 -72.08 -21.06
CA THR A 174 12.97 -71.29 -22.22
C THR A 174 12.26 -70.01 -21.77
N ASN A 175 11.40 -70.09 -20.76
CA ASN A 175 10.70 -68.93 -20.21
C ASN A 175 11.66 -67.96 -19.50
N ALA A 176 12.67 -68.47 -18.78
CA ALA A 176 13.70 -67.65 -18.16
C ALA A 176 14.53 -66.87 -19.19
N ASN A 177 14.89 -67.51 -20.31
CA ASN A 177 15.60 -66.84 -21.40
C ASN A 177 14.75 -65.74 -22.05
N LYS A 178 13.47 -66.00 -22.31
CA LYS A 178 12.54 -64.96 -22.81
C LYS A 178 12.39 -63.80 -21.82
N ALA A 179 12.28 -64.09 -20.53
CA ALA A 179 12.21 -63.06 -19.49
C ALA A 179 13.48 -62.20 -19.46
N LYS A 180 14.65 -62.81 -19.65
CA LYS A 180 15.93 -62.10 -19.78
C LYS A 180 15.95 -61.17 -21.00
N GLU A 181 15.53 -61.64 -22.16
CA GLU A 181 15.44 -60.82 -23.38
C GLU A 181 14.49 -59.61 -23.20
N TYR A 182 13.34 -59.83 -22.55
CA TYR A 182 12.43 -58.73 -22.21
C TYR A 182 13.07 -57.73 -21.24
N LEU A 183 13.77 -58.21 -20.22
CA LEU A 183 14.48 -57.35 -19.27
C LEU A 183 15.56 -56.52 -19.99
N ASP A 184 16.37 -57.14 -20.83
CA ASP A 184 17.42 -56.46 -21.60
C ASP A 184 16.81 -55.39 -22.54
N SER A 185 15.65 -55.68 -23.15
CA SER A 185 14.91 -54.71 -23.97
C SER A 185 14.40 -53.52 -23.14
N VAL A 186 13.85 -53.76 -21.95
CA VAL A 186 13.36 -52.71 -21.05
C VAL A 186 14.52 -51.85 -20.56
N VAL A 187 15.64 -52.45 -20.19
CA VAL A 187 16.85 -51.74 -19.76
C VAL A 187 17.36 -50.83 -20.89
N ASN A 188 17.46 -51.34 -22.11
CA ASN A 188 17.90 -50.52 -23.25
C ASN A 188 16.96 -49.35 -23.53
N LYS A 189 15.63 -49.57 -23.53
CA LYS A 189 14.65 -48.49 -23.70
C LYS A 189 14.74 -47.44 -22.60
N THR A 190 14.94 -47.87 -21.36
CA THR A 190 15.09 -46.98 -20.20
C THR A 190 16.35 -46.13 -20.33
N ASN A 191 17.47 -46.74 -20.75
CA ASN A 191 18.73 -46.03 -20.96
C ASN A 191 18.61 -44.99 -22.09
N THR A 192 17.98 -45.35 -23.22
CA THR A 192 17.71 -44.40 -24.31
C THR A 192 16.82 -43.26 -23.85
N PHE A 193 15.72 -43.56 -23.17
CA PHE A 193 14.81 -42.54 -22.64
C PHE A 193 15.53 -41.58 -21.68
N ASN A 194 16.33 -42.10 -20.76
CA ASN A 194 17.09 -41.28 -19.82
C ASN A 194 18.11 -40.39 -20.53
N SER A 195 18.79 -40.90 -21.56
CA SER A 195 19.72 -40.11 -22.36
C SER A 195 19.00 -38.98 -23.12
N ASP A 196 17.87 -39.29 -23.76
CA ASP A 196 17.09 -38.29 -24.50
C ASP A 196 16.51 -37.22 -23.56
N TYR A 197 16.00 -37.62 -22.40
CA TYR A 197 15.50 -36.72 -21.37
C TYR A 197 16.61 -35.79 -20.86
N THR A 198 17.79 -36.35 -20.55
CA THR A 198 18.95 -35.57 -20.09
C THR A 198 19.37 -34.54 -21.13
N ASN A 199 19.45 -34.92 -22.41
CA ASN A 199 19.79 -34.01 -23.50
C ASN A 199 18.77 -32.87 -23.65
N LYS A 200 17.47 -33.18 -23.52
CA LYS A 200 16.41 -32.15 -23.57
C LYS A 200 16.52 -31.17 -22.39
N VAL A 201 16.75 -31.67 -21.18
CA VAL A 201 16.90 -30.82 -19.99
C VAL A 201 18.14 -29.93 -20.12
N ASN A 202 19.27 -30.47 -20.59
CA ASN A 202 20.49 -29.68 -20.80
C ASN A 202 20.28 -28.59 -21.85
N SER A 203 19.68 -28.93 -23.00
CA SER A 203 19.38 -27.96 -24.05
C SER A 203 18.41 -26.87 -23.58
N PHE A 204 17.40 -27.23 -22.77
CA PHE A 204 16.49 -26.26 -22.16
C PHE A 204 17.23 -25.33 -21.20
N ASN A 205 18.09 -25.87 -20.33
CA ASN A 205 18.84 -25.06 -19.37
C ASN A 205 19.84 -24.11 -20.07
N GLU A 206 20.49 -24.56 -21.14
CA GLU A 206 21.39 -23.73 -21.95
C GLU A 206 20.64 -22.56 -22.62
N ASP A 207 19.48 -22.82 -23.22
CA ASP A 207 18.62 -21.78 -23.81
C ASP A 207 18.09 -20.81 -22.75
N TYR A 208 17.63 -21.33 -21.60
CA TYR A 208 17.15 -20.52 -20.50
C TYR A 208 18.24 -19.58 -19.95
N ASN A 209 19.42 -20.12 -19.64
CA ASN A 209 20.53 -19.33 -19.12
C ASN A 209 20.98 -18.27 -20.14
N SER A 210 21.07 -18.61 -21.42
CA SER A 210 21.43 -17.65 -22.47
C SER A 210 20.43 -16.49 -22.56
N LYS A 211 19.13 -16.76 -22.40
CA LYS A 211 18.09 -15.71 -22.38
C LYS A 211 18.15 -14.85 -21.13
N VAL A 212 18.43 -15.43 -19.96
CA VAL A 212 18.61 -14.70 -18.71
C VAL A 212 19.83 -13.78 -18.80
N ASP A 213 20.95 -14.28 -19.32
CA ASP A 213 22.17 -13.47 -19.50
C ASP A 213 21.93 -12.31 -20.47
N ALA A 214 21.26 -12.56 -21.59
CA ALA A 214 20.90 -11.51 -22.55
C ALA A 214 19.95 -10.47 -21.94
N PHE A 215 18.97 -10.91 -21.14
CA PHE A 215 18.06 -10.00 -20.43
C PHE A 215 18.82 -9.13 -19.42
N ASN A 216 19.69 -9.73 -18.60
CA ASN A 216 20.50 -8.99 -17.62
C ASN A 216 21.42 -7.96 -18.30
N SER A 217 22.08 -8.34 -19.39
CA SER A 217 22.90 -7.43 -20.20
C SER A 217 22.09 -6.21 -20.70
N ASN A 218 20.87 -6.43 -21.19
CA ASN A 218 20.01 -5.33 -21.65
C ASN A 218 19.58 -4.41 -20.50
N VAL A 219 19.36 -4.96 -19.30
CA VAL A 219 19.02 -4.17 -18.10
C VAL A 219 20.21 -3.33 -17.65
N GLU A 220 21.43 -3.90 -17.65
CA GLU A 220 22.65 -3.16 -17.33
C GLU A 220 22.90 -2.01 -18.31
N ASP A 221 22.76 -2.26 -19.61
CA ASP A 221 22.87 -1.23 -20.65
C ASP A 221 21.82 -0.11 -20.48
N ALA A 222 20.58 -0.49 -20.16
CA ALA A 222 19.50 0.47 -19.92
C ALA A 222 19.76 1.34 -18.68
N ASN A 223 20.26 0.74 -17.59
CA ASN A 223 20.64 1.46 -16.37
C ASN A 223 21.78 2.44 -16.64
N ALA A 224 22.85 2.01 -17.32
CA ALA A 224 23.96 2.89 -17.68
C ALA A 224 23.51 4.08 -18.56
N ALA A 225 22.58 3.84 -19.49
CA ALA A 225 22.00 4.90 -20.33
C ALA A 225 21.10 5.86 -19.52
N LEU A 226 20.41 5.37 -18.49
CA LEU A 226 19.60 6.19 -17.59
C LEU A 226 20.50 7.06 -16.69
N ASP A 227 21.54 6.47 -16.09
CA ASP A 227 22.50 7.18 -15.24
C ASP A 227 23.17 8.34 -15.99
N ALA A 228 23.61 8.09 -17.23
CA ALA A 228 24.19 9.13 -18.08
C ALA A 228 23.20 10.28 -18.40
N LYS A 229 21.90 9.97 -18.55
CA LYS A 229 20.86 11.01 -18.74
C LYS A 229 20.63 11.81 -17.46
N ILE A 230 20.63 11.16 -16.30
CA ILE A 230 20.47 11.80 -14.99
C ILE A 230 21.65 12.74 -14.72
N GLU A 231 22.89 12.27 -14.93
CA GLU A 231 24.10 13.07 -14.71
C GLU A 231 24.12 14.32 -15.61
N LYS A 232 23.75 14.16 -16.88
CA LYS A 232 23.61 15.29 -17.80
C LYS A 232 22.52 16.27 -17.36
N ALA A 233 21.35 15.77 -16.96
CA ALA A 233 20.26 16.62 -16.50
C ALA A 233 20.65 17.43 -15.25
N ASN A 234 21.34 16.80 -14.29
CA ASN A 234 21.84 17.47 -13.09
C ASN A 234 22.87 18.56 -13.46
N THR A 235 23.81 18.25 -14.35
CA THR A 235 24.80 19.24 -14.84
C THR A 235 24.14 20.44 -15.51
N ASP A 236 23.10 20.20 -16.33
CA ASP A 236 22.36 21.27 -17.00
C ASP A 236 21.53 22.11 -16.00
N LEU A 237 20.97 21.49 -14.97
CA LEU A 237 20.25 22.17 -13.89
C LEU A 237 21.19 23.05 -13.06
N ASP A 238 22.33 22.51 -12.63
CA ASP A 238 23.34 23.26 -11.86
C ASP A 238 23.81 24.50 -12.63
N LYS A 239 24.05 24.36 -13.93
CA LYS A 239 24.42 25.48 -14.79
C LYS A 239 23.30 26.53 -14.86
N LYS A 240 22.05 26.11 -15.08
CA LYS A 240 20.90 27.04 -15.12
C LYS A 240 20.71 27.77 -13.78
N MET A 241 20.90 27.09 -12.66
CA MET A 241 20.83 27.69 -11.33
C MET A 241 21.95 28.72 -11.11
N ALA A 242 23.19 28.39 -11.50
CA ALA A 242 24.31 29.31 -11.42
C ALA A 242 24.10 30.58 -12.26
N ASP A 243 23.61 30.41 -13.50
CA ASP A 243 23.29 31.52 -14.40
C ASP A 243 22.15 32.39 -13.84
N ALA A 244 21.10 31.76 -13.29
CA ALA A 244 19.97 32.46 -12.68
C ALA A 244 20.40 33.26 -11.43
N ASN A 245 21.21 32.68 -10.55
CA ASN A 245 21.74 33.35 -9.36
C ASN A 245 22.60 34.56 -9.77
N THR A 246 23.50 34.39 -10.74
CA THR A 246 24.32 35.48 -11.27
C THR A 246 23.46 36.63 -11.82
N SER A 247 22.38 36.30 -12.54
CA SER A 247 21.45 37.29 -13.07
C SER A 247 20.67 38.02 -11.97
N LEU A 248 20.22 37.30 -10.94
CA LEU A 248 19.53 37.88 -9.78
C LEU A 248 20.46 38.81 -8.99
N ASP A 249 21.69 38.39 -8.70
CA ASP A 249 22.68 39.20 -7.99
C ASP A 249 22.99 40.51 -8.72
N THR A 250 23.07 40.45 -10.06
CA THR A 250 23.26 41.63 -10.90
C THR A 250 22.08 42.59 -10.77
N LYS A 251 20.83 42.08 -10.89
CA LYS A 251 19.61 42.90 -10.77
C LYS A 251 19.46 43.51 -9.36
N ILE A 252 19.78 42.76 -8.32
CA ILE A 252 19.76 43.24 -6.92
C ILE A 252 20.77 44.38 -6.76
N SER A 253 21.98 44.21 -7.29
CA SER A 253 23.02 45.24 -7.25
C SER A 253 22.61 46.51 -7.99
N GLU A 254 22.01 46.39 -9.17
CA GLU A 254 21.47 47.53 -9.94
C GLU A 254 20.33 48.25 -9.22
N ALA A 255 19.41 47.49 -8.61
CA ALA A 255 18.30 48.03 -7.83
C ALA A 255 18.82 48.80 -6.59
N ASN A 256 19.76 48.22 -5.85
CA ASN A 256 20.37 48.86 -4.68
C ASN A 256 21.07 50.17 -5.06
N ASN A 257 21.87 50.17 -6.13
CA ASN A 257 22.52 51.40 -6.62
C ASN A 257 21.50 52.49 -6.98
N THR A 258 20.37 52.10 -7.56
CA THR A 258 19.28 53.02 -7.92
C THR A 258 18.60 53.60 -6.68
N ILE A 259 18.32 52.75 -5.68
CA ILE A 259 17.71 53.14 -4.41
C ILE A 259 18.64 54.09 -3.65
N ASP A 260 19.92 53.75 -3.51
CA ASP A 260 20.92 54.57 -2.82
C ASP A 260 21.05 55.97 -3.45
N THR A 261 21.01 56.03 -4.78
CA THR A 261 20.99 57.30 -5.52
C THR A 261 19.76 58.14 -5.14
N LYS A 262 18.56 57.55 -5.19
CA LYS A 262 17.31 58.25 -4.84
C LYS A 262 17.25 58.68 -3.37
N VAL A 263 17.75 57.84 -2.46
CA VAL A 263 17.83 58.16 -1.02
C VAL A 263 18.78 59.34 -0.80
N THR A 264 19.90 59.37 -1.50
CA THR A 264 20.84 60.50 -1.46
C THR A 264 20.17 61.80 -1.94
N GLU A 265 19.50 61.76 -3.10
CA GLU A 265 18.77 62.91 -3.63
C GLU A 265 17.66 63.41 -2.69
N ALA A 266 16.88 62.49 -2.11
CA ALA A 266 15.83 62.81 -1.15
C ALA A 266 16.40 63.45 0.12
N THR A 267 17.55 62.94 0.60
CA THR A 267 18.25 63.48 1.78
C THR A 267 18.75 64.90 1.52
N GLU A 268 19.29 65.17 0.32
CA GLU A 268 19.68 66.53 -0.09
C GLU A 268 18.48 67.47 -0.18
N GLN A 269 17.37 67.02 -0.76
CA GLN A 269 16.15 67.85 -0.84
C GLN A 269 15.56 68.14 0.54
N ALA A 270 15.49 67.15 1.43
CA ALA A 270 15.05 67.34 2.81
C ALA A 270 15.95 68.34 3.55
N SER A 271 17.26 68.26 3.35
CA SER A 271 18.22 69.20 3.93
C SER A 271 18.00 70.64 3.42
N LYS A 272 17.74 70.82 2.13
CA LYS A 272 17.39 72.14 1.54
C LYS A 272 16.08 72.68 2.08
N ALA A 273 15.04 71.85 2.15
CA ALA A 273 13.74 72.24 2.69
C ALA A 273 13.85 72.66 4.17
N LYS A 274 14.63 71.93 4.96
CA LYS A 274 14.92 72.29 6.35
C LYS A 274 15.60 73.65 6.47
N GLN A 275 16.65 73.90 5.69
CA GLN A 275 17.33 75.21 5.69
C GLN A 275 16.39 76.35 5.31
N GLU A 276 15.47 76.13 4.37
CA GLU A 276 14.52 77.16 3.96
C GLU A 276 13.43 77.38 5.02
N ALA A 277 12.96 76.32 5.69
CA ALA A 277 12.07 76.41 6.83
C ALA A 277 12.72 77.19 7.99
N ASP A 278 13.98 76.87 8.33
CA ASP A 278 14.74 77.58 9.36
C ASP A 278 14.90 79.07 9.01
N ARG A 279 15.15 79.41 7.73
CA ARG A 279 15.14 80.80 7.25
C ARG A 279 13.78 81.48 7.40
N ALA A 280 12.70 80.79 7.05
CA ALA A 280 11.35 81.32 7.13
C ALA A 280 10.97 81.63 8.59
N VAL A 281 11.32 80.73 9.53
CA VAL A 281 11.13 80.93 10.97
C VAL A 281 11.89 82.17 11.45
N LEU A 282 13.19 82.28 11.15
CA LEU A 282 13.99 83.46 11.51
C LEU A 282 13.43 84.77 10.94
N ALA A 283 12.93 84.74 9.70
CA ALA A 283 12.30 85.90 9.06
C ALA A 283 10.92 86.25 9.64
N MET A 284 10.17 85.25 10.12
CA MET A 284 8.87 85.43 10.76
C MET A 284 9.05 85.95 12.18
N ASP A 285 9.97 85.38 12.97
CA ASP A 285 10.33 85.84 14.31
C ASP A 285 10.79 87.30 14.27
N ALA A 286 11.67 87.68 13.33
CA ALA A 286 12.11 89.06 13.16
C ALA A 286 11.00 90.06 12.76
N LYS A 287 9.89 89.59 12.18
CA LYS A 287 8.71 90.40 11.81
C LYS A 287 7.64 90.43 12.91
N LEU A 288 7.48 89.35 13.66
CA LEU A 288 6.57 89.25 14.80
C LEU A 288 7.08 90.07 16.00
N ASP A 289 8.39 90.04 16.28
CA ASP A 289 9.02 90.83 17.35
C ASP A 289 8.80 92.36 17.17
N LYS A 290 8.65 92.81 15.91
CA LYS A 290 8.40 94.23 15.60
C LYS A 290 6.95 94.67 15.79
N ASN A 291 5.99 93.75 15.81
CA ASN A 291 4.56 94.10 15.74
C ASN A 291 3.72 93.64 16.96
N GLN A 292 4.23 92.77 17.84
CA GLN A 292 3.45 92.24 18.97
C GLN A 292 4.09 92.40 20.37
N GLY A 293 5.38 92.76 20.43
CA GLY A 293 6.15 92.77 21.69
C GLY A 293 6.43 91.34 22.18
N ALA A 294 7.64 91.10 22.72
CA ALA A 294 8.10 89.76 23.12
C ALA A 294 7.14 89.06 24.11
N GLU A 295 6.34 89.83 24.87
CA GLU A 295 5.32 89.35 25.80
C GLU A 295 4.09 88.64 25.19
N ASN A 296 3.92 88.62 23.85
CA ASN A 296 2.72 88.07 23.19
C ASN A 296 2.97 86.96 22.15
N ALA A 297 4.22 86.50 22.00
CA ALA A 297 4.56 85.41 21.09
C ALA A 297 3.82 84.11 21.45
N GLY A 298 3.13 83.51 20.47
CA GLY A 298 2.46 82.22 20.61
C GLY A 298 0.99 82.23 21.09
N LYS A 299 0.34 83.40 21.19
CA LYS A 299 -1.08 83.49 21.60
C LYS A 299 -2.01 83.72 20.39
N THR A 300 -3.09 82.95 20.27
CA THR A 300 -4.12 83.11 19.23
C THR A 300 -5.15 84.17 19.65
N MET A 301 -5.78 84.88 18.72
CA MET A 301 -6.82 85.86 19.08
C MET A 301 -8.15 85.17 19.40
N VAL A 302 -8.62 85.28 20.65
CA VAL A 302 -9.91 84.78 21.14
C VAL A 302 -10.82 85.96 21.53
N VAL A 303 -12.13 85.78 21.43
CA VAL A 303 -13.10 86.79 21.83
C VAL A 303 -13.49 86.56 23.29
N ASP A 304 -13.27 87.54 24.15
CA ASP A 304 -13.68 87.45 25.56
C ASP A 304 -15.20 87.61 25.74
N ALA A 305 -15.67 87.42 26.97
CA ALA A 305 -17.10 87.44 27.30
C ALA A 305 -17.80 88.81 27.02
N ASP A 306 -17.02 89.87 26.78
CA ASP A 306 -17.50 91.21 26.47
C ASP A 306 -17.44 91.53 24.96
N GLY A 307 -17.01 90.58 24.13
CA GLY A 307 -16.93 90.73 22.67
C GLY A 307 -15.62 91.35 22.18
N ASN A 308 -14.59 91.48 23.01
CA ASN A 308 -13.30 92.04 22.62
C ASN A 308 -12.33 90.94 22.17
N ILE A 309 -11.49 91.26 21.19
CA ILE A 309 -10.48 90.33 20.69
C ILE A 309 -9.20 90.45 21.54
N VAL A 310 -8.84 89.38 22.25
CA VAL A 310 -7.67 89.29 23.15
C VAL A 310 -6.84 88.03 22.86
N PRO A 311 -5.52 88.00 23.16
CA PRO A 311 -4.70 86.81 22.92
C PRO A 311 -4.97 85.70 23.97
N GLY A 312 -5.38 84.50 23.53
CA GLY A 312 -5.68 83.33 24.37
C GLY A 312 -5.52 81.98 23.64
N SER A 313 -5.46 80.90 24.41
CA SER A 313 -5.13 79.55 23.97
C SER A 313 -6.36 78.76 23.48
N ALA A 314 -6.34 78.32 22.23
CA ALA A 314 -7.35 77.42 21.66
C ALA A 314 -6.75 76.04 21.43
N LEU A 315 -7.11 75.09 22.32
CA LEU A 315 -7.22 73.62 22.15
C LEU A 315 -6.64 72.86 23.36
N PRO A 316 -7.36 71.87 23.94
CA PRO A 316 -6.77 70.86 24.82
C PRO A 316 -6.16 69.70 24.02
N ASP A 317 -5.02 69.23 24.50
CA ASP A 317 -4.28 68.05 24.06
C ASP A 317 -5.08 66.76 24.33
N ASN A 318 -5.02 65.80 23.39
CA ASN A 318 -5.56 64.42 23.42
C ASN A 318 -6.84 64.16 22.61
N VAL A 319 -6.83 64.47 21.31
CA VAL A 319 -7.71 63.78 20.37
C VAL A 319 -6.85 63.25 19.23
N TYR A 320 -6.69 61.93 19.17
CA TYR A 320 -6.14 61.25 18.00
C TYR A 320 -6.89 61.75 16.76
N THR A 321 -6.17 62.12 15.71
CA THR A 321 -6.80 62.38 14.41
C THR A 321 -7.46 61.11 13.90
N GLN A 322 -8.50 61.22 13.07
CA GLN A 322 -9.16 60.04 12.48
C GLN A 322 -8.16 59.18 11.70
N GLU A 323 -7.11 59.78 11.14
CA GLU A 323 -6.00 59.08 10.48
C GLU A 323 -5.11 58.31 11.46
N GLU A 324 -4.84 58.85 12.65
CA GLU A 324 -4.11 58.13 13.72
C GLU A 324 -4.94 57.01 14.36
N VAL A 325 -6.26 57.20 14.51
CA VAL A 325 -7.19 56.14 14.94
C VAL A 325 -7.24 55.02 13.89
N ASN A 326 -7.31 55.36 12.61
CA ASN A 326 -7.29 54.39 11.52
C ASN A 326 -5.94 53.66 11.43
N ALA A 327 -4.82 54.36 11.64
CA ALA A 327 -3.49 53.75 11.69
C ALA A 327 -3.31 52.80 12.90
N LEU A 328 -3.82 53.17 14.08
CA LEU A 328 -3.77 52.34 15.30
C LEU A 328 -4.71 51.13 15.24
N LEU A 329 -5.84 51.21 14.52
CA LEU A 329 -6.73 50.08 14.24
C LEU A 329 -6.15 49.15 13.17
N GLN A 330 -5.44 49.68 12.18
CA GLN A 330 -4.83 48.91 11.10
C GLN A 330 -3.56 48.16 11.53
N ASP A 331 -2.85 48.67 12.55
CA ASP A 331 -1.64 48.06 13.12
C ASP A 331 -1.93 47.02 14.23
N LYS A 332 -3.20 46.88 14.69
CA LYS A 332 -3.60 45.97 15.79
C LYS A 332 -4.67 44.92 15.45
N MET A 333 -5.18 44.88 14.23
CA MET A 333 -6.08 43.81 13.81
C MET A 333 -5.25 42.59 13.39
N ASP A 334 -4.92 41.72 14.34
CA ASP A 334 -4.56 40.34 14.00
C ASP A 334 -5.63 39.81 13.05
N ILE A 335 -5.22 39.29 11.88
CA ILE A 335 -6.13 38.67 10.93
C ILE A 335 -6.91 37.59 11.69
N LEU A 336 -8.22 37.78 11.86
CA LEU A 336 -9.02 36.89 12.68
C LEU A 336 -9.16 35.53 11.98
N TYR A 337 -8.68 34.49 12.65
CA TYR A 337 -8.84 33.11 12.20
C TYR A 337 -10.17 32.53 12.69
N SER A 338 -10.97 32.01 11.76
CA SER A 338 -12.22 31.31 12.06
C SER A 338 -12.05 29.81 11.92
N GLY A 339 -12.51 29.04 12.91
CA GLY A 339 -12.47 27.58 12.89
C GLY A 339 -13.46 26.97 11.90
N ILE A 340 -13.08 25.83 11.31
CA ILE A 340 -13.90 25.06 10.40
C ILE A 340 -13.60 23.57 10.52
N THR A 341 -14.64 22.74 10.36
CA THR A 341 -14.53 21.29 10.23
C THR A 341 -14.95 20.87 8.83
N ILE A 342 -14.09 20.13 8.16
CA ILE A 342 -14.22 19.73 6.76
C ILE A 342 -14.37 18.21 6.73
N THR A 343 -15.56 17.75 6.32
CA THR A 343 -15.88 16.32 6.17
C THR A 343 -16.15 15.94 4.71
N GLN A 344 -16.26 16.94 3.83
CA GLN A 344 -16.55 16.82 2.41
C GLN A 344 -16.07 18.09 1.69
N ASP A 345 -16.27 18.17 0.37
CA ASP A 345 -15.99 19.38 -0.40
C ASP A 345 -16.88 20.52 0.10
N ILE A 346 -16.28 21.67 0.41
CA ILE A 346 -16.97 22.83 0.97
C ILE A 346 -16.54 24.14 0.30
N ASN A 347 -17.40 25.14 0.43
CA ASN A 347 -17.14 26.50 0.02
C ASN A 347 -17.16 27.41 1.25
N ILE A 348 -16.14 28.24 1.40
CA ILE A 348 -16.07 29.26 2.44
C ILE A 348 -16.03 30.64 1.80
N ASN A 349 -17.05 31.44 2.10
CA ASN A 349 -17.16 32.83 1.68
C ASN A 349 -16.51 33.76 2.71
N TYR A 350 -16.19 34.97 2.27
CA TYR A 350 -15.57 36.02 3.08
C TYR A 350 -14.22 35.58 3.63
N THR A 351 -13.40 35.00 2.77
CA THR A 351 -12.01 34.62 3.07
C THR A 351 -11.06 35.73 2.66
N LEU A 352 -9.95 35.87 3.39
CA LEU A 352 -8.80 36.67 2.98
C LEU A 352 -7.73 35.76 2.36
N ASP A 353 -6.80 36.35 1.61
CA ASP A 353 -5.58 35.67 1.20
C ASP A 353 -4.73 35.36 2.45
N GLY A 354 -4.27 34.11 2.59
CA GLY A 354 -3.46 33.70 3.74
C GLY A 354 -3.33 32.19 3.86
N ASP A 355 -3.01 31.71 5.06
CA ASP A 355 -2.80 30.27 5.31
C ASP A 355 -4.09 29.58 5.77
N LEU A 356 -4.38 28.40 5.21
CA LEU A 356 -5.33 27.47 5.81
C LEU A 356 -4.60 26.67 6.90
N LYS A 357 -4.80 27.04 8.16
CA LYS A 357 -4.11 26.41 9.29
C LYS A 357 -4.84 25.11 9.67
N ILE A 358 -4.23 23.97 9.37
CA ILE A 358 -4.75 22.68 9.81
C ILE A 358 -4.37 22.48 11.28
N ASN A 359 -5.37 22.25 12.13
CA ASN A 359 -5.17 21.99 13.57
C ASN A 359 -5.08 20.48 13.82
N SER A 360 -6.01 19.72 13.25
CA SER A 360 -6.01 18.26 13.38
C SER A 360 -6.67 17.58 12.18
N ILE A 361 -6.26 16.34 11.94
CA ILE A 361 -6.84 15.45 10.94
C ILE A 361 -7.23 14.15 11.66
N MET A 362 -8.50 13.77 11.57
CA MET A 362 -9.02 12.55 12.17
C MET A 362 -9.26 11.51 11.08
N GLY A 363 -8.92 10.26 11.40
CA GLY A 363 -9.18 9.10 10.56
C GLY A 363 -10.66 8.86 10.34
N ASN A 364 -10.91 7.99 9.38
CA ASN A 364 -12.23 7.50 9.03
C ASN A 364 -12.10 6.03 8.61
N THR A 365 -13.19 5.27 8.61
CA THR A 365 -13.15 3.85 8.23
C THR A 365 -14.38 3.45 7.45
N ILE A 366 -14.14 2.82 6.30
CA ILE A 366 -15.18 2.22 5.47
C ILE A 366 -14.96 0.71 5.37
N GLN A 367 -16.06 -0.02 5.26
CA GLN A 367 -16.11 -1.46 5.02
C GLN A 367 -17.36 -1.70 4.17
N GLU A 368 -17.18 -2.19 2.94
CA GLU A 368 -18.23 -2.09 1.92
C GLU A 368 -19.44 -3.04 2.16
N GLU A 369 -19.30 -4.16 2.89
CA GLU A 369 -20.43 -5.07 3.20
C GLU A 369 -20.25 -5.89 4.49
N ASN A 370 -21.23 -6.76 4.82
CA ASN A 370 -21.19 -7.74 5.91
C ASN A 370 -20.17 -8.86 5.60
N PRO A 371 -18.98 -8.86 6.23
CA PRO A 371 -17.95 -9.84 5.97
C PRO A 371 -18.33 -11.24 6.46
N THR A 372 -17.83 -12.26 5.78
CA THR A 372 -17.90 -13.67 6.21
C THR A 372 -16.54 -14.33 6.05
N PRO A 373 -16.26 -15.48 6.68
CA PRO A 373 -15.00 -16.18 6.46
C PRO A 373 -14.76 -16.57 4.98
N GLU A 374 -15.82 -16.90 4.24
CA GLU A 374 -15.75 -17.27 2.82
C GLU A 374 -15.71 -16.06 1.88
N ASN A 375 -16.22 -14.91 2.32
CA ASN A 375 -16.20 -13.65 1.60
C ASN A 375 -15.74 -12.52 2.54
N PRO A 376 -14.43 -12.39 2.77
CA PRO A 376 -13.91 -11.35 3.63
C PRO A 376 -14.15 -9.96 3.02
N SER A 377 -14.39 -8.97 3.87
CA SER A 377 -14.53 -7.57 3.46
C SER A 377 -13.33 -6.76 3.93
N GLU A 378 -12.76 -6.01 3.00
CA GLU A 378 -11.65 -5.09 3.30
C GLU A 378 -12.09 -3.99 4.26
N ILE A 379 -11.20 -3.64 5.19
CA ILE A 379 -11.39 -2.53 6.13
C ILE A 379 -10.40 -1.45 5.73
N MET A 380 -10.90 -0.37 5.16
CA MET A 380 -10.07 0.73 4.67
C MET A 380 -10.10 1.90 5.64
N GLY A 381 -8.91 2.41 5.97
CA GLY A 381 -8.71 3.67 6.68
C GLY A 381 -8.24 4.77 5.73
N VAL A 382 -8.07 5.99 6.24
CA VAL A 382 -7.49 7.08 5.44
C VAL A 382 -6.02 6.79 5.18
N THR A 383 -5.65 6.55 3.93
CA THR A 383 -4.27 6.23 3.49
C THR A 383 -3.56 7.41 2.84
N GLU A 384 -4.32 8.34 2.24
CA GLU A 384 -3.80 9.53 1.57
C GLU A 384 -4.47 10.78 2.15
N LEU A 385 -3.67 11.81 2.41
CA LEU A 385 -4.14 13.16 2.67
C LEU A 385 -4.10 13.95 1.38
N ASN A 386 -5.26 14.15 0.78
CA ASN A 386 -5.41 14.89 -0.47
C ASN A 386 -6.34 16.08 -0.24
N VAL A 387 -5.74 17.23 0.05
CA VAL A 387 -6.47 18.47 0.35
C VAL A 387 -6.09 19.51 -0.68
N LYS A 388 -7.08 20.05 -1.38
CA LYS A 388 -6.90 21.10 -2.36
C LYS A 388 -7.76 22.30 -2.00
N THR A 389 -7.15 23.48 -2.05
CA THR A 389 -7.81 24.78 -1.93
C THR A 389 -7.82 25.43 -3.30
N VAL A 390 -8.97 25.94 -3.72
CA VAL A 390 -9.16 26.62 -5.00
C VAL A 390 -9.79 27.97 -4.72
N GLY A 391 -9.35 29.00 -5.45
CA GLY A 391 -9.96 30.32 -5.39
C GLY A 391 -11.40 30.33 -5.92
N LYS A 392 -11.93 31.53 -6.15
CA LYS A 392 -13.32 31.71 -6.60
C LYS A 392 -13.62 31.01 -7.94
N ASN A 393 -12.71 31.16 -8.91
CA ASN A 393 -12.87 30.57 -10.24
C ASN A 393 -12.47 29.09 -10.23
N LEU A 394 -13.39 28.21 -10.58
CA LEU A 394 -13.21 26.76 -10.63
C LEU A 394 -12.69 26.24 -11.99
N PHE A 395 -12.61 27.11 -13.00
CA PHE A 395 -12.13 26.71 -14.32
C PHE A 395 -10.60 26.79 -14.42
N ASN A 396 -9.93 25.65 -14.29
CA ASN A 396 -8.49 25.54 -14.51
C ASN A 396 -8.16 25.47 -16.01
N ARG A 397 -7.84 26.62 -16.61
CA ARG A 397 -7.46 26.72 -18.03
C ARG A 397 -6.17 25.95 -18.33
N GLU A 398 -5.20 25.94 -17.43
CA GLU A 398 -3.93 25.24 -17.63
C GLU A 398 -4.15 23.72 -17.71
N TYR A 399 -4.93 23.18 -16.76
CA TYR A 399 -5.39 21.80 -16.79
C TYR A 399 -6.18 21.49 -18.08
N ALA A 400 -7.10 22.38 -18.47
CA ALA A 400 -7.87 22.23 -19.70
C ALA A 400 -7.01 22.34 -20.98
N SER A 401 -5.83 22.96 -20.92
CA SER A 401 -4.95 23.13 -22.08
C SER A 401 -4.17 21.85 -22.42
N ASN A 402 -4.06 20.91 -21.49
CA ASN A 402 -3.57 19.55 -21.78
C ASN A 402 -4.72 18.72 -22.40
N LEU A 403 -4.57 18.34 -23.67
CA LEU A 403 -5.59 17.59 -24.42
C LEU A 403 -5.83 16.18 -23.88
N ASP A 404 -4.90 15.61 -23.12
CA ASP A 404 -5.05 14.28 -22.50
C ASP A 404 -6.08 14.30 -21.36
N ASN A 405 -6.37 15.47 -20.78
CA ASN A 405 -7.41 15.63 -19.77
C ASN A 405 -8.83 15.61 -20.37
N TRP A 406 -8.96 15.57 -21.69
CA TRP A 406 -10.25 15.54 -22.38
C TRP A 406 -10.60 14.15 -22.87
N THR A 407 -11.78 13.66 -22.49
CA THR A 407 -12.29 12.38 -22.98
C THR A 407 -13.17 12.58 -24.21
N ARG A 408 -12.81 11.96 -25.34
CA ARG A 408 -13.67 11.97 -26.54
C ARG A 408 -14.90 11.11 -26.32
N VAL A 409 -16.05 11.63 -26.73
CA VAL A 409 -17.33 10.92 -26.69
C VAL A 409 -17.90 10.71 -28.10
N PRO A 410 -18.73 9.67 -28.33
CA PRO A 410 -19.21 9.30 -29.67
C PRO A 410 -19.95 10.41 -30.43
N SER A 411 -20.49 11.41 -29.73
CA SER A 411 -21.25 12.53 -30.29
C SER A 411 -20.40 13.60 -31.01
N GLY A 412 -19.08 13.38 -31.17
CA GLY A 412 -18.17 14.34 -31.79
C GLY A 412 -17.68 15.45 -30.84
N TYR A 413 -18.00 15.32 -29.56
CA TYR A 413 -17.52 16.20 -28.49
C TYR A 413 -16.33 15.58 -27.76
N ALA A 414 -15.63 16.42 -27.03
CA ALA A 414 -14.70 16.05 -25.99
C ALA A 414 -15.17 16.66 -24.66
N VAL A 415 -14.92 15.96 -23.57
CA VAL A 415 -15.47 16.25 -22.25
C VAL A 415 -14.35 16.46 -21.26
N LEU A 416 -14.43 17.54 -20.49
CA LEU A 416 -13.55 17.84 -19.36
C LEU A 416 -14.37 17.82 -18.05
N PRO A 417 -14.05 16.95 -17.09
CA PRO A 417 -14.67 16.99 -15.76
C PRO A 417 -14.15 18.18 -14.96
N ILE A 418 -15.05 18.87 -14.26
CA ILE A 418 -14.72 20.00 -13.38
C ILE A 418 -15.35 19.71 -12.02
N ARG A 419 -14.52 19.57 -10.99
CA ARG A 419 -14.97 19.24 -9.64
C ARG A 419 -15.65 20.43 -8.99
N VAL A 420 -16.82 20.22 -8.40
CA VAL A 420 -17.64 21.25 -7.75
C VAL A 420 -18.33 20.68 -6.50
N PRO A 421 -18.55 21.48 -5.42
CA PRO A 421 -19.32 21.04 -4.25
C PRO A 421 -20.77 20.65 -4.59
N GLN A 422 -21.44 19.88 -3.73
CA GLN A 422 -22.81 19.37 -3.96
C GLN A 422 -23.88 20.37 -3.53
N GLY A 423 -25.00 20.40 -4.30
CA GLY A 423 -26.18 21.19 -3.96
C GLY A 423 -26.00 22.70 -4.10
N VAL A 424 -25.01 23.15 -4.87
CA VAL A 424 -24.68 24.57 -5.04
C VAL A 424 -25.25 25.14 -6.35
N TYR A 425 -25.49 26.45 -6.35
CA TYR A 425 -25.67 27.23 -7.57
C TYR A 425 -24.32 27.51 -8.19
N LEU A 426 -24.24 27.35 -9.51
CA LEU A 426 -23.06 27.70 -10.30
C LEU A 426 -23.45 28.78 -11.30
N THR A 427 -22.62 29.81 -11.38
CA THR A 427 -22.75 30.86 -12.38
C THR A 427 -21.53 30.85 -13.29
N THR A 428 -21.78 31.07 -14.58
CA THR A 428 -20.75 31.12 -15.62
C THR A 428 -20.64 32.54 -16.18
N SER A 429 -19.42 33.00 -16.43
CA SER A 429 -19.15 34.34 -16.99
C SER A 429 -17.85 34.35 -17.79
N GLY A 430 -17.62 35.41 -18.58
CA GLY A 430 -16.39 35.54 -19.39
C GLY A 430 -16.59 36.32 -20.70
N PRO A 431 -15.69 36.13 -21.69
CA PRO A 431 -15.75 36.81 -22.98
C PRO A 431 -16.99 36.45 -23.80
N SER A 432 -17.63 37.45 -24.40
CA SER A 432 -18.74 37.23 -25.33
C SER A 432 -18.23 36.97 -26.74
N MET A 433 -18.49 35.77 -27.25
CA MET A 433 -18.24 35.38 -28.64
C MET A 433 -19.49 35.56 -29.52
N PRO A 434 -19.35 36.13 -30.73
CA PRO A 434 -20.45 36.24 -31.70
C PRO A 434 -20.84 34.87 -32.27
N ILE A 435 -21.98 34.82 -32.97
CA ILE A 435 -22.41 33.65 -33.74
C ILE A 435 -21.36 33.25 -34.79
N SER A 436 -21.38 32.00 -35.26
CA SER A 436 -20.53 31.48 -36.35
C SER A 436 -19.04 31.23 -36.02
N ALA A 437 -18.66 30.97 -34.76
CA ALA A 437 -17.30 30.52 -34.39
C ALA A 437 -16.97 29.08 -34.82
N GLY A 438 -17.98 28.33 -35.30
CA GLY A 438 -17.77 27.03 -35.95
C GLY A 438 -17.59 25.85 -34.99
N TYR A 439 -18.06 25.98 -33.75
CA TYR A 439 -18.09 24.91 -32.76
C TYR A 439 -19.25 25.09 -31.77
N TYR A 440 -19.38 24.14 -30.86
CA TYR A 440 -20.39 24.10 -29.81
C TYR A 440 -19.74 23.82 -28.46
N SER A 441 -20.22 24.46 -27.40
CA SER A 441 -19.86 24.12 -26.02
C SER A 441 -21.04 24.20 -25.06
N LEU A 442 -21.08 23.30 -24.08
CA LEU A 442 -22.17 23.21 -23.09
C LEU A 442 -21.65 22.66 -21.77
N PHE A 443 -22.40 22.89 -20.70
CA PHE A 443 -22.23 22.21 -19.41
C PHE A 443 -23.29 21.14 -19.23
N SER A 444 -22.88 19.99 -18.69
CA SER A 444 -23.71 18.80 -18.51
C SER A 444 -23.49 18.17 -17.13
N TRP A 445 -24.49 17.43 -16.62
CA TRP A 445 -24.34 16.56 -15.44
C TRP A 445 -23.99 15.10 -15.77
N HIS A 446 -23.87 14.77 -17.05
CA HIS A 446 -23.54 13.42 -17.51
C HIS A 446 -22.24 13.44 -18.33
N PRO A 447 -21.31 12.47 -18.13
CA PRO A 447 -20.02 12.42 -18.83
C PRO A 447 -20.07 11.87 -20.26
N VAL A 448 -21.22 11.40 -20.76
CA VAL A 448 -21.35 10.73 -22.07
C VAL A 448 -22.51 11.33 -22.87
N GLU A 449 -23.71 11.39 -22.30
CA GLU A 449 -24.93 11.88 -22.97
C GLU A 449 -25.18 13.38 -22.76
N GLY A 450 -24.13 14.22 -22.80
CA GLY A 450 -24.23 15.59 -22.32
C GLY A 450 -25.15 16.54 -23.08
N THR A 451 -25.49 16.27 -24.35
CA THR A 451 -26.49 17.06 -25.09
C THR A 451 -27.92 16.85 -24.57
N LYS A 452 -28.24 15.64 -24.09
CA LYS A 452 -29.53 15.28 -23.50
C LYS A 452 -29.67 15.76 -22.06
N TYR A 453 -28.55 15.77 -21.34
CA TYR A 453 -28.47 16.12 -19.91
C TYR A 453 -27.71 17.43 -19.68
N SER A 454 -27.87 18.37 -20.60
CA SER A 454 -27.23 19.68 -20.49
C SER A 454 -27.90 20.55 -19.43
N TYR A 455 -27.09 21.22 -18.61
CA TYR A 455 -27.57 22.35 -17.80
C TYR A 455 -27.85 23.55 -18.68
N SER A 456 -26.89 23.89 -19.56
CA SER A 456 -27.00 24.99 -20.50
C SER A 456 -25.94 24.89 -21.59
N TRP A 457 -26.25 25.46 -22.76
CA TRP A 457 -25.23 25.87 -23.72
C TRP A 457 -24.36 26.96 -23.08
N LEU A 458 -23.04 26.83 -23.24
CA LEU A 458 -22.09 27.91 -22.98
C LEU A 458 -21.90 28.71 -24.28
N TYR A 459 -21.77 28.01 -25.41
CA TYR A 459 -21.73 28.58 -26.75
C TYR A 459 -22.52 27.74 -27.75
N HIS A 460 -23.37 28.40 -28.55
CA HIS A 460 -24.06 27.78 -29.67
C HIS A 460 -23.86 28.59 -30.95
N ASN A 461 -23.57 27.93 -32.07
CA ASN A 461 -23.16 28.59 -33.30
C ASN A 461 -24.21 29.55 -33.90
N THR A 462 -25.48 29.40 -33.51
CA THR A 462 -26.61 30.28 -33.90
C THR A 462 -27.04 31.29 -32.82
N GLN A 463 -26.55 31.17 -31.59
CA GLN A 463 -26.94 32.03 -30.46
C GLN A 463 -25.78 32.85 -29.89
N GLY A 464 -24.54 32.44 -30.18
CA GLY A 464 -23.34 33.02 -29.58
C GLY A 464 -23.13 32.49 -28.16
N THR A 465 -22.51 33.32 -27.33
CA THR A 465 -22.25 33.00 -25.92
C THR A 465 -23.52 33.15 -25.08
N THR A 466 -23.80 32.17 -24.23
CA THR A 466 -25.04 32.11 -23.44
C THR A 466 -24.73 31.79 -21.98
N TYR A 467 -24.14 32.74 -21.26
CA TYR A 467 -23.87 32.59 -19.83
C TYR A 467 -25.16 32.40 -19.01
N LYS A 468 -25.10 31.48 -18.05
CA LYS A 468 -26.23 31.10 -17.20
C LYS A 468 -25.80 30.76 -15.78
N THR A 469 -26.76 30.89 -14.89
CA THR A 469 -26.77 30.29 -13.56
C THR A 469 -27.59 29.01 -13.60
N PHE A 470 -27.09 27.94 -13.00
CA PHE A 470 -27.79 26.67 -12.91
C PHE A 470 -27.50 25.99 -11.57
N THR A 471 -28.45 25.16 -11.12
CA THR A 471 -28.29 24.34 -9.91
C THR A 471 -27.77 22.97 -10.31
N ARG A 472 -26.70 22.51 -9.65
CA ARG A 472 -26.16 21.16 -9.85
C ARG A 472 -27.16 20.09 -9.37
N GLN A 473 -27.38 19.01 -10.15
CA GLN A 473 -28.34 17.94 -9.82
C GLN A 473 -27.71 16.66 -9.21
N THR A 474 -26.54 16.20 -9.67
CA THR A 474 -25.89 14.92 -9.27
C THR A 474 -24.36 15.09 -9.18
N ASP A 475 -23.60 14.12 -8.62
CA ASP A 475 -22.11 13.90 -8.55
C ASP A 475 -21.14 15.08 -8.44
N ASN A 476 -19.98 14.93 -7.77
CA ASN A 476 -19.05 16.04 -7.49
C ASN A 476 -18.39 16.70 -8.70
N PHE A 477 -18.92 16.48 -9.89
CA PHE A 477 -18.43 17.01 -11.15
C PHE A 477 -19.56 17.61 -11.98
N ILE A 478 -19.23 18.70 -12.67
CA ILE A 478 -19.90 19.08 -13.91
C ILE A 478 -18.99 18.74 -15.08
N TYR A 479 -19.57 18.60 -16.26
CA TYR A 479 -18.83 18.22 -17.46
C TYR A 479 -18.91 19.32 -18.49
N LEU A 480 -17.75 19.88 -18.86
CA LEU A 480 -17.63 20.84 -19.95
C LEU A 480 -17.45 20.07 -21.27
N TYR A 481 -18.41 20.24 -22.16
CA TYR A 481 -18.41 19.66 -23.49
C TYR A 481 -17.95 20.71 -24.49
N VAL A 482 -17.02 20.34 -25.37
CA VAL A 482 -16.58 21.17 -26.50
C VAL A 482 -16.49 20.29 -27.75
N SER A 483 -16.81 20.82 -28.93
CA SER A 483 -16.58 20.09 -30.19
C SER A 483 -15.12 19.64 -30.27
N ALA A 484 -14.87 18.33 -30.36
CA ALA A 484 -13.53 17.75 -30.18
C ALA A 484 -12.40 18.39 -31.03
N PRO A 485 -12.59 18.70 -32.33
CA PRO A 485 -11.52 19.32 -33.13
C PRO A 485 -11.29 20.81 -32.83
N LYS A 486 -12.00 21.40 -31.86
CA LYS A 486 -12.07 22.85 -31.61
C LYS A 486 -11.72 23.23 -30.18
N ILE A 487 -11.21 22.31 -29.36
CA ILE A 487 -10.80 22.57 -27.97
C ILE A 487 -9.80 23.73 -27.89
N SER A 488 -8.74 23.73 -28.70
CA SER A 488 -7.74 24.80 -28.67
C SER A 488 -8.33 26.16 -29.05
N ALA A 489 -9.25 26.22 -30.03
CA ALA A 489 -9.93 27.46 -30.39
C ALA A 489 -10.84 27.95 -29.25
N PHE A 490 -11.60 27.04 -28.63
CA PHE A 490 -12.42 27.33 -27.47
C PHE A 490 -11.59 27.92 -26.31
N LEU A 491 -10.42 27.36 -25.99
CA LEU A 491 -9.58 27.84 -24.89
C LEU A 491 -8.97 29.23 -25.13
N GLU A 492 -8.82 29.64 -26.39
CA GLU A 492 -8.42 31.00 -26.75
C GLU A 492 -9.60 31.98 -26.67
N ASP A 493 -10.74 31.60 -27.24
CA ASP A 493 -11.96 32.41 -27.24
C ASP A 493 -12.48 32.64 -25.80
N PHE A 494 -12.40 31.61 -24.95
CA PHE A 494 -12.88 31.59 -23.57
C PHE A 494 -11.73 31.65 -22.55
N LYS A 495 -10.63 32.36 -22.87
CA LYS A 495 -9.44 32.46 -21.99
C LYS A 495 -9.71 33.00 -20.58
N ASN A 496 -10.78 33.79 -20.42
CA ASN A 496 -11.23 34.34 -19.14
C ASN A 496 -12.60 33.75 -18.72
N LEU A 497 -12.86 32.47 -19.04
CA LEU A 497 -14.03 31.77 -18.54
C LEU A 497 -13.92 31.65 -17.01
N GLN A 498 -14.99 32.05 -16.34
CA GLN A 498 -15.15 31.88 -14.91
C GLN A 498 -16.36 31.00 -14.63
N ILE A 499 -16.14 30.03 -13.75
CA ILE A 499 -17.18 29.19 -13.18
C ILE A 499 -17.06 29.39 -11.67
N GLU A 500 -18.11 29.90 -11.05
CA GLU A 500 -18.08 30.25 -9.63
C GLU A 500 -19.36 29.79 -8.92
N LEU A 501 -19.25 29.61 -7.61
CA LEU A 501 -20.40 29.31 -6.77
C LEU A 501 -21.19 30.59 -6.51
N GLY A 502 -22.52 30.47 -6.56
CA GLY A 502 -23.45 31.57 -6.36
C GLY A 502 -24.40 31.75 -7.54
N ASP A 503 -25.37 32.64 -7.35
CA ASP A 503 -26.42 32.94 -8.31
C ASP A 503 -26.15 34.20 -9.16
N THR A 504 -25.07 34.91 -8.83
CA THR A 504 -24.73 36.19 -9.43
C THR A 504 -23.28 36.14 -9.92
N ALA A 505 -23.06 36.55 -11.16
CA ALA A 505 -21.72 36.64 -11.73
C ALA A 505 -20.92 37.78 -11.06
N THR A 506 -19.67 37.52 -10.72
CA THR A 506 -18.75 38.50 -10.15
C THR A 506 -17.67 38.91 -11.16
N GLU A 507 -16.84 39.89 -10.79
CA GLU A 507 -15.68 40.26 -11.59
C GLU A 507 -14.72 39.08 -11.77
N TYR A 508 -14.10 39.04 -12.95
CA TYR A 508 -13.20 37.96 -13.33
C TYR A 508 -11.98 37.90 -12.41
N GLN A 509 -11.68 36.71 -11.91
CA GLN A 509 -10.45 36.36 -11.23
C GLN A 509 -9.84 35.10 -11.87
N PRO A 510 -8.50 35.03 -12.02
CA PRO A 510 -7.85 33.83 -12.54
C PRO A 510 -8.06 32.65 -11.60
N TYR A 511 -7.93 31.44 -12.14
CA TYR A 511 -7.85 30.23 -11.34
C TYR A 511 -6.60 30.28 -10.45
N MET A 512 -6.78 29.97 -9.17
CA MET A 512 -5.70 29.86 -8.18
C MET A 512 -5.91 28.58 -7.38
N GLU A 513 -4.84 27.85 -7.09
CA GLU A 513 -4.91 26.67 -6.22
C GLU A 513 -3.69 26.54 -5.32
N SER A 514 -3.88 25.83 -4.21
CA SER A 514 -2.82 25.25 -3.38
C SER A 514 -3.28 23.86 -2.95
N SER A 515 -2.39 22.87 -2.99
CA SER A 515 -2.73 21.48 -2.73
C SER A 515 -1.65 20.73 -1.99
N VAL A 516 -2.08 19.77 -1.18
CA VAL A 516 -1.23 18.79 -0.51
C VAL A 516 -1.73 17.41 -0.88
N VAL A 517 -0.82 16.57 -1.36
CA VAL A 517 -1.03 15.13 -1.56
C VAL A 517 0.07 14.42 -0.80
N TYR A 518 -0.30 13.62 0.20
CA TYR A 518 0.66 12.93 1.05
C TYR A 518 0.15 11.53 1.41
N ASN A 519 0.96 10.51 1.11
CA ASN A 519 0.68 9.13 1.47
C ASN A 519 1.12 8.87 2.91
N LEU A 520 0.20 8.41 3.74
CA LEU A 520 0.46 8.08 5.13
C LEU A 520 1.18 6.73 5.24
N GLU A 521 2.25 6.65 6.02
CA GLU A 521 2.93 5.37 6.32
C GLU A 521 1.98 4.34 6.96
N LYS A 522 1.02 4.83 7.75
CA LYS A 522 -0.02 4.04 8.41
C LYS A 522 -1.39 4.68 8.17
N PRO A 523 -2.42 3.91 7.78
CA PRO A 523 -3.75 4.47 7.61
C PRO A 523 -4.29 5.05 8.93
N LEU A 524 -5.15 6.06 8.86
CA LEU A 524 -5.89 6.57 10.03
C LEU A 524 -7.28 5.95 10.04
N PHE A 525 -7.58 5.13 11.05
CA PHE A 525 -8.87 4.47 11.21
C PHE A 525 -9.76 5.21 12.21
N SER A 526 -11.05 4.85 12.21
CA SER A 526 -12.02 5.29 13.20
C SER A 526 -13.00 4.17 13.55
N ILE A 527 -13.44 4.13 14.81
CA ILE A 527 -14.46 3.23 15.31
C ILE A 527 -15.39 4.04 16.21
N GLY A 528 -16.65 4.19 15.81
CA GLY A 528 -17.59 5.07 16.49
C GLY A 528 -17.06 6.51 16.53
N ASN A 529 -16.97 7.08 17.74
CA ASN A 529 -16.47 8.46 17.94
C ASN A 529 -14.96 8.54 18.16
N ILE A 530 -14.23 7.43 17.98
CA ILE A 530 -12.80 7.36 18.22
C ILE A 530 -12.09 7.23 16.89
N ALA A 531 -11.07 8.05 16.69
CA ALA A 531 -10.27 8.01 15.48
C ALA A 531 -8.79 8.13 15.80
N ASP A 532 -7.96 7.50 14.99
CA ASP A 532 -6.56 7.89 14.88
C ASP A 532 -6.50 9.36 14.47
N THR A 533 -5.56 10.12 15.04
CA THR A 533 -5.52 11.58 14.86
C THR A 533 -4.11 12.05 14.59
N ILE A 534 -3.96 12.97 13.65
CA ILE A 534 -2.78 13.80 13.46
C ILE A 534 -3.08 15.15 14.10
N ASN A 535 -2.25 15.59 15.03
CA ASN A 535 -2.40 16.86 15.74
C ASN A 535 -1.21 17.77 15.47
N LEU A 536 -1.47 18.92 14.85
CA LEU A 536 -0.44 19.88 14.44
C LEU A 536 -0.07 20.86 15.55
N GLU A 537 -0.87 20.98 16.62
CA GLU A 537 -0.52 21.77 17.79
C GLU A 537 0.53 21.04 18.65
N THR A 538 0.34 19.73 18.85
CA THR A 538 1.27 18.88 19.61
C THR A 538 2.34 18.23 18.75
N LEU A 539 2.24 18.35 17.42
CA LEU A 539 3.12 17.71 16.43
C LEU A 539 3.21 16.18 16.58
N THR A 540 2.08 15.54 16.91
CA THR A 540 2.02 14.10 17.16
C THR A 540 0.94 13.40 16.34
N ARG A 541 1.21 12.13 16.04
CA ARG A 541 0.21 11.17 15.59
C ARG A 541 -0.24 10.35 16.81
N VAL A 542 -1.54 10.27 17.03
CA VAL A 542 -2.16 9.46 18.08
C VAL A 542 -2.90 8.31 17.41
N ASN A 543 -2.38 7.09 17.59
CA ASN A 543 -3.01 5.86 17.13
C ASN A 543 -3.93 5.33 18.24
N ASN A 544 -5.23 5.52 18.05
CA ASN A 544 -6.28 5.01 18.93
C ASN A 544 -6.78 3.64 18.50
N ILE A 545 -6.66 3.29 17.22
CA ILE A 545 -7.19 2.04 16.67
C ILE A 545 -6.04 1.05 16.46
N TYR A 546 -6.29 -0.19 16.87
CA TYR A 546 -5.30 -1.26 16.79
C TYR A 546 -5.83 -2.42 15.97
N LYS A 547 -4.96 -2.89 15.07
CA LYS A 547 -5.16 -4.06 14.22
C LYS A 547 -4.58 -5.28 14.91
N GLU A 548 -5.39 -6.31 15.11
CA GLU A 548 -4.98 -7.58 15.72
C GLU A 548 -5.39 -8.75 14.81
N ASP A 549 -4.53 -9.76 14.73
CA ASP A 549 -4.83 -11.04 14.09
C ASP A 549 -5.74 -11.88 15.01
N LEU A 550 -6.98 -12.13 14.57
CA LEU A 550 -7.96 -12.88 15.35
C LEU A 550 -7.51 -14.33 15.60
N THR A 551 -6.72 -14.91 14.70
CA THR A 551 -6.25 -16.31 14.79
C THR A 551 -5.10 -16.48 15.78
N ALA A 552 -4.44 -15.39 16.16
CA ALA A 552 -3.41 -15.36 17.19
C ALA A 552 -3.99 -15.27 18.62
N LEU A 553 -5.28 -14.91 18.76
CA LEU A 553 -5.93 -14.79 20.06
C LEU A 553 -6.27 -16.16 20.65
N THR A 554 -6.40 -16.20 21.98
CA THR A 554 -6.78 -17.41 22.73
C THR A 554 -8.14 -17.24 23.41
N ILE A 555 -9.02 -18.23 23.25
CA ILE A 555 -10.34 -18.23 23.90
C ILE A 555 -10.20 -18.36 25.42
N ASN A 556 -10.90 -17.51 26.17
CA ASN A 556 -10.84 -17.45 27.65
C ASN A 556 -12.16 -17.80 28.36
N SER A 557 -13.18 -18.30 27.66
CA SER A 557 -14.46 -18.65 28.30
C SER A 557 -14.32 -19.85 29.24
N THR A 558 -14.73 -19.68 30.51
CA THR A 558 -14.97 -20.78 31.45
C THR A 558 -16.33 -21.43 31.18
N ASP A 559 -16.50 -22.69 31.61
CA ASP A 559 -17.64 -23.60 31.36
C ASP A 559 -19.03 -23.17 31.89
N ASN A 560 -19.33 -21.86 31.98
CA ASN A 560 -20.70 -21.39 32.17
C ASN A 560 -21.51 -21.56 30.88
N ALA A 561 -21.76 -22.82 30.53
CA ALA A 561 -22.36 -23.35 29.30
C ALA A 561 -23.81 -22.89 29.05
N GLY A 562 -24.43 -22.16 29.97
CA GLY A 562 -25.86 -21.83 29.91
C GLY A 562 -26.25 -20.71 28.93
N ASN A 563 -25.35 -19.77 28.62
CA ASN A 563 -25.75 -18.53 27.90
C ASN A 563 -25.02 -18.29 26.56
N TYR A 564 -24.08 -19.16 26.16
CA TYR A 564 -23.25 -18.94 24.96
C TYR A 564 -23.37 -20.03 23.89
N ASN A 565 -24.13 -21.08 24.17
CA ASN A 565 -24.49 -22.10 23.17
C ASN A 565 -25.93 -21.83 22.77
N HIS A 566 -26.14 -21.34 21.56
CA HIS A 566 -27.47 -21.11 21.01
C HIS A 566 -27.91 -22.33 20.20
N VAL A 567 -29.17 -22.32 19.76
CA VAL A 567 -29.74 -23.44 18.98
C VAL A 567 -28.94 -23.64 17.69
N ASN A 568 -28.68 -22.56 16.95
CA ASN A 568 -28.03 -22.63 15.64
C ASN A 568 -26.59 -22.14 15.65
N THR A 569 -26.15 -21.42 16.67
CA THR A 569 -24.80 -20.87 16.75
C THR A 569 -24.07 -21.25 18.05
N THR A 570 -22.75 -21.13 18.00
CA THR A 570 -21.87 -21.23 19.16
C THR A 570 -21.12 -19.91 19.31
N ASN A 571 -21.18 -19.31 20.50
CA ASN A 571 -20.49 -18.09 20.84
C ASN A 571 -19.35 -18.36 21.82
N ARG A 572 -18.16 -17.81 21.57
CA ARG A 572 -17.05 -17.79 22.52
C ARG A 572 -16.42 -16.42 22.54
N PHE A 573 -15.53 -16.16 23.48
CA PHE A 573 -14.87 -14.86 23.56
C PHE A 573 -13.36 -14.94 23.74
N TYR A 574 -12.71 -13.93 23.19
CA TYR A 574 -11.29 -13.65 23.31
C TYR A 574 -11.11 -12.42 24.18
N ASN A 575 -10.17 -12.47 25.13
CA ASN A 575 -9.86 -11.28 25.94
C ASN A 575 -8.97 -10.35 25.12
N LEU A 576 -9.35 -9.08 25.03
CA LEU A 576 -8.56 -8.04 24.41
C LEU A 576 -7.76 -7.32 25.51
N ASN A 577 -6.50 -7.70 25.66
CA ASN A 577 -5.63 -7.16 26.72
C ASN A 577 -5.29 -5.68 26.55
N LYS A 578 -5.62 -5.07 25.40
CA LYS A 578 -5.30 -3.68 25.06
C LYS A 578 -6.53 -2.78 24.90
N PHE A 579 -7.75 -3.27 25.09
CA PHE A 579 -8.98 -2.51 24.83
C PHE A 579 -9.54 -1.87 26.12
N SER A 580 -10.21 -0.72 26.05
CA SER A 580 -10.97 -0.14 27.17
C SER A 580 -12.39 0.22 26.77
N ILE A 581 -13.35 -0.12 27.61
CA ILE A 581 -14.78 0.13 27.36
C ILE A 581 -15.17 1.62 27.46
N THR A 582 -14.40 2.47 28.16
CA THR A 582 -14.71 3.92 28.28
C THR A 582 -14.78 4.63 26.93
N LYS A 583 -14.34 3.93 25.88
CA LYS A 583 -14.19 4.37 24.51
C LYS A 583 -15.37 3.97 23.59
N SER A 584 -16.25 3.04 23.97
CA SER A 584 -17.47 2.75 23.18
C SER A 584 -18.53 1.98 23.96
N SER A 585 -19.81 2.32 23.73
CA SER A 585 -20.93 1.53 24.23
C SER A 585 -21.12 0.26 23.39
N ALA A 586 -21.60 -0.85 23.96
CA ALA A 586 -21.88 -2.07 23.18
C ALA A 586 -23.02 -1.89 22.14
N SER A 587 -23.80 -0.80 22.25
CA SER A 587 -24.81 -0.41 21.27
C SER A 587 -24.24 0.27 20.03
N ASP A 588 -23.04 0.84 20.11
CA ASP A 588 -22.35 1.45 18.99
C ASP A 588 -21.34 0.47 18.38
N ARG A 589 -21.03 0.64 17.09
CA ARG A 589 -19.98 -0.15 16.44
C ARG A 589 -18.66 0.07 17.17
N ASN A 590 -18.14 -1.01 17.77
CA ASN A 590 -16.93 -1.01 18.60
C ASN A 590 -15.81 -1.90 18.08
N ILE A 591 -16.05 -2.61 16.98
CA ILE A 591 -15.09 -3.48 16.31
C ILE A 591 -15.39 -3.50 14.81
N TYR A 592 -14.34 -3.57 14.01
CA TYR A 592 -14.43 -4.09 12.64
C TYR A 592 -13.74 -5.45 12.60
N SER A 593 -14.28 -6.37 11.80
CA SER A 593 -13.62 -7.62 11.47
C SER A 593 -13.68 -7.79 9.97
N SER A 594 -12.63 -8.31 9.36
CA SER A 594 -12.62 -8.58 7.93
C SER A 594 -13.37 -9.86 7.55
N ILE A 595 -13.78 -10.69 8.52
CA ILE A 595 -14.44 -12.00 8.29
C ILE A 595 -15.75 -12.20 9.06
N LEU A 596 -16.17 -11.26 9.92
CA LEU A 596 -17.39 -11.40 10.72
C LEU A 596 -18.17 -10.09 10.81
N PRO A 597 -19.49 -10.09 10.59
CA PRO A 597 -20.26 -8.86 10.63
C PRO A 597 -20.36 -8.35 12.07
N TYR A 598 -20.39 -7.02 12.23
CA TYR A 598 -20.66 -6.43 13.54
C TYR A 598 -22.12 -6.69 13.92
N ILE A 599 -22.34 -7.34 15.06
CA ILE A 599 -23.67 -7.58 15.62
C ILE A 599 -23.67 -7.15 17.08
N ALA A 600 -24.40 -6.07 17.39
CA ALA A 600 -24.54 -5.58 18.76
C ALA A 600 -25.12 -6.69 19.66
N TYR A 601 -24.48 -6.93 20.80
CA TYR A 601 -24.87 -7.94 21.79
C TYR A 601 -24.89 -9.40 21.27
N VAL A 602 -24.04 -9.75 20.28
CA VAL A 602 -24.02 -11.07 19.61
C VAL A 602 -23.99 -12.27 20.57
N TRP A 603 -23.38 -12.11 21.76
CA TRP A 603 -23.30 -13.18 22.75
C TRP A 603 -24.65 -13.67 23.26
N SER A 604 -25.70 -12.88 23.09
CA SER A 604 -27.08 -13.18 23.49
C SER A 604 -28.02 -13.46 22.32
N ARG A 605 -27.48 -13.58 21.09
CA ARG A 605 -28.25 -13.73 19.85
C ARG A 605 -27.83 -15.00 19.12
N ASP A 606 -28.80 -15.65 18.48
CA ASP A 606 -28.57 -16.79 17.58
C ASP A 606 -28.23 -16.27 16.16
N GLU A 607 -27.21 -15.41 16.08
CA GLU A 607 -26.77 -14.71 14.86
C GLU A 607 -25.24 -14.83 14.71
N THR A 608 -24.77 -14.88 13.47
CA THR A 608 -23.32 -14.89 13.19
C THR A 608 -22.77 -13.48 13.27
N GLY A 609 -21.67 -13.28 13.99
CA GLY A 609 -21.06 -11.96 14.10
C GLY A 609 -20.04 -11.81 15.20
N ILE A 610 -19.60 -10.58 15.37
CA ILE A 610 -18.62 -10.17 16.36
C ILE A 610 -19.00 -8.84 17.02
N THR A 611 -18.70 -8.72 18.31
CA THR A 611 -18.76 -7.43 19.05
C THR A 611 -17.87 -7.50 20.28
N ILE A 612 -17.51 -6.36 20.84
CA ILE A 612 -16.82 -6.27 22.13
C ILE A 612 -17.84 -5.94 23.24
N ASN A 613 -17.76 -6.65 24.37
CA ASN A 613 -18.58 -6.35 25.53
C ASN A 613 -17.89 -5.42 26.55
N ALA A 614 -18.57 -5.19 27.67
CA ALA A 614 -18.08 -4.32 28.75
C ALA A 614 -16.84 -4.82 29.51
N HIS A 615 -16.45 -6.08 29.30
CA HIS A 615 -15.34 -6.74 29.97
C HIS A 615 -14.11 -6.88 29.05
N ASN A 616 -14.03 -6.09 27.98
CA ASN A 616 -12.98 -6.14 26.97
C ASN A 616 -12.92 -7.52 26.27
N GLN A 617 -14.07 -8.16 26.09
CA GLN A 617 -14.16 -9.47 25.46
C GLN A 617 -14.71 -9.35 24.05
N ALA A 618 -13.92 -9.74 23.06
CA ALA A 618 -14.40 -9.92 21.69
C ALA A 618 -15.20 -11.22 21.61
N HIS A 619 -16.53 -11.11 21.57
CA HIS A 619 -17.43 -12.23 21.39
C HIS A 619 -17.54 -12.57 19.91
N VAL A 620 -17.21 -13.81 19.57
CA VAL A 620 -17.29 -14.39 18.23
C VAL A 620 -18.37 -15.45 18.24
N CYS A 621 -19.38 -15.28 17.37
CA CYS A 621 -20.48 -16.20 17.23
C CYS A 621 -20.53 -16.73 15.79
N LEU A 622 -20.55 -18.06 15.65
CA LEU A 622 -20.52 -18.76 14.37
C LEU A 622 -21.58 -19.87 14.30
N PRO A 623 -22.08 -20.23 13.10
CA PRO A 623 -23.06 -21.31 12.94
C PRO A 623 -22.52 -22.67 13.38
N ASN A 624 -23.32 -23.45 14.10
CA ASN A 624 -23.00 -24.82 14.50
C ASN A 624 -22.70 -25.72 13.30
N ALA A 625 -23.42 -25.52 12.18
CA ALA A 625 -23.19 -26.26 10.94
C ALA A 625 -21.80 -25.99 10.35
N LEU A 626 -21.32 -24.75 10.40
CA LEU A 626 -19.99 -24.36 9.92
C LEU A 626 -18.88 -25.00 10.77
N LEU A 627 -19.11 -25.08 12.09
CA LEU A 627 -18.18 -25.63 13.05
C LEU A 627 -18.22 -27.17 13.15
N GLY A 628 -19.15 -27.83 12.45
CA GLY A 628 -19.39 -29.26 12.57
C GLY A 628 -19.84 -29.69 13.97
N ILE A 629 -20.64 -28.85 14.63
CA ILE A 629 -21.14 -29.06 16.00
C ILE A 629 -22.44 -29.88 15.99
N ASN A 630 -22.51 -30.92 16.82
CA ASN A 630 -23.70 -31.74 17.03
C ASN A 630 -24.45 -31.35 18.31
N GLU A 631 -25.71 -31.74 18.42
CA GLU A 631 -26.56 -31.47 19.61
C GLU A 631 -25.93 -31.99 20.91
N ASN A 632 -25.24 -33.14 20.85
CA ASN A 632 -24.62 -33.79 22.01
C ASN A 632 -23.22 -33.26 22.36
N ASP A 633 -22.64 -32.38 21.54
CA ASP A 633 -21.30 -31.86 21.81
C ASP A 633 -21.32 -31.00 23.09
N SER A 634 -20.41 -31.34 24.01
CA SER A 634 -20.17 -30.60 25.24
C SER A 634 -19.70 -29.16 24.98
N SER A 635 -19.81 -28.31 26.00
CA SER A 635 -19.36 -26.91 25.91
C SER A 635 -17.87 -26.79 25.53
N GLU A 636 -17.04 -27.68 26.06
CA GLU A 636 -15.60 -27.71 25.76
C GLU A 636 -15.34 -28.20 24.33
N GLU A 637 -16.07 -29.20 23.83
CA GLU A 637 -15.96 -29.64 22.43
C GLU A 637 -16.35 -28.52 21.45
N ARG A 638 -17.45 -27.81 21.74
CA ARG A 638 -17.88 -26.65 20.95
C ARG A 638 -16.84 -25.52 20.94
N LYS A 639 -16.21 -25.27 22.09
CA LYS A 639 -15.12 -24.29 22.24
C LYS A 639 -13.92 -24.68 21.38
N ILE A 640 -13.47 -25.93 21.48
CA ILE A 640 -12.34 -26.45 20.69
C ILE A 640 -12.65 -26.36 19.20
N LYS A 641 -13.86 -26.70 18.76
CA LYS A 641 -14.27 -26.62 17.36
C LYS A 641 -14.26 -25.18 16.83
N LEU A 642 -14.81 -24.23 17.59
CA LEU A 642 -14.76 -22.81 17.23
C LEU A 642 -13.32 -22.29 17.15
N ASP A 643 -12.50 -22.54 18.18
CA ASP A 643 -11.10 -22.11 18.22
C ASP A 643 -10.28 -22.71 17.05
N SER A 644 -10.48 -24.00 16.78
CA SER A 644 -9.81 -24.71 15.68
C SER A 644 -10.22 -24.14 14.33
N TYR A 645 -11.51 -23.83 14.15
CA TYR A 645 -12.00 -23.21 12.93
C TYR A 645 -11.36 -21.83 12.72
N ILE A 646 -11.42 -20.94 13.73
CA ILE A 646 -10.78 -19.61 13.63
C ILE A 646 -9.28 -19.74 13.34
N LYS A 647 -8.55 -20.61 14.06
CA LYS A 647 -7.11 -20.84 13.82
C LYS A 647 -6.81 -21.43 12.44
N SER A 648 -7.74 -22.18 11.86
CA SER A 648 -7.58 -22.73 10.51
C SER A 648 -7.64 -21.64 9.42
N LEU A 649 -8.19 -20.46 9.72
CA LEU A 649 -8.21 -19.31 8.81
C LEU A 649 -6.85 -18.59 8.73
N LYS A 650 -5.87 -18.99 9.54
CA LYS A 650 -4.55 -18.37 9.56
C LYS A 650 -3.86 -18.49 8.19
N GLY A 651 -3.32 -17.38 7.71
CA GLY A 651 -2.66 -17.27 6.42
C GLY A 651 -3.62 -16.96 5.27
N SER A 652 -4.91 -16.72 5.55
CA SER A 652 -5.88 -16.27 4.52
C SER A 652 -5.65 -14.81 4.11
N GLY A 653 -4.90 -14.04 4.91
CA GLY A 653 -4.59 -12.63 4.68
C GLY A 653 -5.71 -11.66 5.11
N ASN A 654 -6.83 -12.18 5.60
CA ASN A 654 -8.06 -11.44 5.89
C ASN A 654 -8.66 -11.76 7.27
N GLU A 655 -7.87 -12.26 8.21
CA GLU A 655 -8.34 -12.69 9.54
C GLU A 655 -8.15 -11.63 10.64
N TYR A 656 -8.34 -10.34 10.32
CA TYR A 656 -8.05 -9.23 11.23
C TYR A 656 -9.28 -8.65 11.91
N ILE A 657 -9.05 -8.12 13.11
CA ILE A 657 -10.00 -7.26 13.82
C ILE A 657 -9.36 -5.92 14.13
N TYR A 658 -10.18 -4.88 14.19
CA TYR A 658 -9.79 -3.53 14.54
C TYR A 658 -10.62 -3.06 15.73
N TYR A 659 -9.96 -2.58 16.77
CA TYR A 659 -10.62 -2.10 17.99
C TYR A 659 -9.85 -0.93 18.63
N ALA A 660 -10.54 -0.17 19.49
CA ALA A 660 -9.94 0.97 20.18
C ALA A 660 -9.00 0.55 21.33
N LEU A 661 -7.79 1.11 21.39
CA LEU A 661 -6.84 0.89 22.46
C LEU A 661 -7.30 1.54 23.77
N GLU A 662 -6.95 0.98 24.91
CA GLU A 662 -7.04 1.60 26.23
C GLU A 662 -6.09 2.81 26.31
N GLU A 663 -4.81 2.55 26.09
CA GLU A 663 -3.74 3.55 26.01
C GLU A 663 -3.35 3.77 24.54
N PRO A 664 -3.65 4.95 23.96
CA PRO A 664 -3.26 5.26 22.59
C PRO A 664 -1.75 5.28 22.42
N ALA A 665 -1.25 4.75 21.30
CA ALA A 665 0.15 4.91 20.95
C ALA A 665 0.38 6.31 20.36
N VAL A 666 1.36 7.04 20.88
CA VAL A 666 1.71 8.39 20.41
C VAL A 666 3.06 8.33 19.70
N GLU A 667 3.07 8.81 18.46
CA GLU A 667 4.24 8.87 17.58
C GLU A 667 4.51 10.34 17.21
N GLN A 668 5.77 10.69 16.98
CA GLN A 668 6.12 12.01 16.45
C GLN A 668 5.68 12.11 14.99
N LEU A 669 5.19 13.29 14.57
CA LEU A 669 4.89 13.50 13.15
C LEU A 669 6.16 13.60 12.34
N GLU A 670 6.11 13.06 11.12
CA GLU A 670 7.15 13.28 10.13
C GLU A 670 7.23 14.77 9.79
N PHE A 671 8.47 15.29 9.79
CA PHE A 671 8.72 16.70 9.51
C PHE A 671 8.21 17.11 8.12
N GLY A 672 8.33 16.23 7.11
CA GLY A 672 7.86 16.48 5.76
C GLY A 672 6.35 16.73 5.67
N LEU A 673 5.54 15.97 6.41
CA LEU A 673 4.09 16.14 6.46
C LEU A 673 3.69 17.51 7.03
N VAL A 674 4.33 17.92 8.12
CA VAL A 674 4.04 19.20 8.79
C VAL A 674 4.30 20.36 7.84
N GLU A 675 5.44 20.35 7.15
CA GLU A 675 5.79 21.41 6.21
C GLU A 675 4.87 21.46 5.00
N MET A 676 4.42 20.31 4.49
CA MET A 676 3.42 20.26 3.40
C MET A 676 2.07 20.85 3.85
N LEU A 677 1.54 20.45 5.01
CA LEU A 677 0.25 20.95 5.49
C LEU A 677 0.25 22.47 5.74
N LYS A 678 1.38 23.06 6.12
CA LYS A 678 1.52 24.52 6.29
C LYS A 678 1.52 25.31 4.96
N GLN A 679 1.65 24.64 3.82
CA GLN A 679 1.65 25.30 2.51
C GLN A 679 0.23 25.56 1.97
N LEU A 680 -0.81 24.98 2.57
CA LEU A 680 -2.19 25.20 2.17
C LEU A 680 -2.59 26.68 2.37
N LYS A 681 -3.19 27.27 1.33
CA LYS A 681 -3.56 28.69 1.31
C LYS A 681 -5.07 28.88 1.23
N THR A 682 -5.51 30.07 1.60
CA THR A 682 -6.85 30.59 1.31
C THR A 682 -6.76 31.76 0.35
N PHE A 683 -7.86 32.02 -0.34
CA PHE A 683 -7.95 33.00 -1.40
C PHE A 683 -9.11 33.98 -1.16
N ASN A 684 -8.89 35.26 -1.38
CA ASN A 684 -9.92 36.30 -1.33
C ASN A 684 -10.78 36.29 -2.62
N PRO A 685 -12.12 36.44 -2.54
CA PRO A 685 -12.99 36.56 -1.35
C PRO A 685 -13.59 35.23 -0.92
N CYS A 686 -13.24 34.15 -1.60
CA CYS A 686 -13.86 32.85 -1.47
C CYS A 686 -12.82 31.76 -1.71
N THR A 687 -12.81 30.75 -0.85
CA THR A 687 -12.00 29.54 -1.00
C THR A 687 -12.90 28.32 -1.08
N ASN A 688 -12.68 27.49 -2.08
CA ASN A 688 -13.27 26.17 -2.23
C ASN A 688 -12.26 25.14 -1.70
N ILE A 689 -12.66 24.35 -0.71
CA ILE A 689 -11.82 23.30 -0.13
C ILE A 689 -12.35 21.95 -0.59
N ILE A 690 -11.46 21.18 -1.18
CA ILE A 690 -11.70 19.86 -1.75
C ILE A 690 -10.90 18.85 -0.94
N VAL A 691 -11.56 17.77 -0.51
CA VAL A 691 -10.90 16.65 0.18
C VAL A 691 -11.14 15.39 -0.64
N ASP A 692 -10.05 14.74 -1.04
CA ASP A 692 -10.04 13.55 -1.89
C ASP A 692 -9.50 12.31 -1.18
N GLY A 693 -9.59 11.18 -1.88
CA GLY A 693 -9.16 9.86 -1.41
C GLY A 693 -10.34 8.89 -1.27
N ASP A 694 -10.03 7.59 -1.33
CA ASP A 694 -11.02 6.50 -1.20
C ASP A 694 -11.74 6.57 0.16
N VAL A 695 -10.99 6.90 1.21
CA VAL A 695 -11.51 7.18 2.55
C VAL A 695 -11.13 8.60 2.93
N LYS A 696 -12.13 9.48 3.04
CA LYS A 696 -11.91 10.89 3.36
C LYS A 696 -11.75 11.10 4.87
N PRO A 697 -10.71 11.84 5.30
CA PRO A 697 -10.55 12.22 6.70
C PRO A 697 -11.54 13.32 7.12
N ILE A 698 -11.61 13.56 8.42
CA ILE A 698 -12.20 14.77 8.99
C ILE A 698 -11.06 15.76 9.28
N VAL A 699 -11.09 16.93 8.66
CA VAL A 699 -10.04 17.94 8.82
C VAL A 699 -10.59 19.12 9.63
N ASN A 700 -9.97 19.40 10.78
CA ASN A 700 -10.23 20.59 11.56
C ASN A 700 -9.17 21.64 11.24
N ALA A 701 -9.62 22.80 10.78
CA ALA A 701 -8.75 23.86 10.31
C ALA A 701 -9.23 25.23 10.78
N GLN A 702 -8.44 26.26 10.49
CA GLN A 702 -8.79 27.65 10.64
C GLN A 702 -8.38 28.44 9.42
N TYR A 703 -9.15 29.47 9.08
CA TYR A 703 -8.90 30.33 7.93
C TYR A 703 -9.00 31.81 8.29
N PRO A 704 -8.25 32.69 7.60
CA PRO A 704 -8.36 34.13 7.78
C PRO A 704 -9.68 34.64 7.20
N LYS A 705 -10.53 35.23 8.04
CA LYS A 705 -11.88 35.66 7.67
C LYS A 705 -11.95 37.17 7.47
N ASP A 706 -12.58 37.60 6.37
CA ASP A 706 -12.86 38.99 6.08
C ASP A 706 -14.10 39.45 6.86
N ILE A 707 -13.88 39.98 8.06
CA ILE A 707 -14.96 40.46 8.93
C ILE A 707 -15.63 41.71 8.35
N LEU A 708 -14.89 42.56 7.63
CA LEU A 708 -15.46 43.76 7.03
C LEU A 708 -16.48 43.36 5.96
N ALA A 709 -16.11 42.46 5.05
CA ALA A 709 -17.03 41.96 4.02
C ALA A 709 -18.26 41.24 4.61
N VAL A 710 -18.10 40.54 5.75
CA VAL A 710 -19.23 39.94 6.48
C VAL A 710 -20.18 41.02 7.01
N VAL A 711 -19.65 42.07 7.65
CA VAL A 711 -20.45 43.17 8.19
C VAL A 711 -21.20 43.89 7.07
N GLU A 712 -20.52 44.24 5.98
CA GLU A 712 -21.14 44.88 4.81
C GLU A 712 -22.26 44.02 4.20
N ALA A 713 -22.06 42.70 4.08
CA ALA A 713 -23.08 41.80 3.59
C ALA A 713 -24.30 41.70 4.53
N LEU A 714 -24.07 41.73 5.84
CA LEU A 714 -25.13 41.74 6.84
C LEU A 714 -25.92 43.05 6.83
N GLU A 715 -25.24 44.19 6.76
CA GLU A 715 -25.86 45.51 6.66
C GLU A 715 -26.76 45.61 5.42
N LYS A 716 -26.25 45.17 4.26
CA LYS A 716 -27.04 45.11 3.02
C LYS A 716 -28.27 44.21 3.16
N LYS A 717 -28.14 43.07 3.83
CA LYS A 717 -29.25 42.14 4.07
C LYS A 717 -30.30 42.76 5.00
N VAL A 718 -29.88 43.46 6.07
CA VAL A 718 -30.77 44.18 6.98
C VAL A 718 -31.53 45.28 6.23
N LEU A 719 -30.84 46.06 5.39
CA LEU A 719 -31.45 47.09 4.57
C LEU A 719 -32.52 46.52 3.62
N ASN A 720 -32.20 45.43 2.91
CA ASN A 720 -33.16 44.76 2.02
C ASN A 720 -34.39 44.24 2.77
N LEU A 721 -34.22 43.71 3.99
CA LEU A 721 -35.33 43.25 4.82
C LEU A 721 -36.19 44.41 5.32
N GLN A 722 -35.59 45.54 5.67
CA GLN A 722 -36.31 46.76 6.03
C GLN A 722 -37.15 47.27 4.85
N GLU A 723 -36.58 47.34 3.64
CA GLU A 723 -37.30 47.76 2.44
C GLU A 723 -38.45 46.80 2.09
N ALA A 724 -38.24 45.48 2.20
CA ALA A 724 -39.28 44.50 1.96
C ALA A 724 -40.41 44.59 3.00
N THR A 725 -40.08 44.88 4.27
CA THR A 725 -41.08 45.08 5.33
C THR A 725 -41.89 46.34 5.08
N ILE A 726 -41.25 47.46 4.72
CA ILE A 726 -41.94 48.72 4.38
C ILE A 726 -42.85 48.58 3.16
N LYS A 727 -42.49 47.75 2.17
CA LYS A 727 -43.36 47.48 1.00
C LYS A 727 -44.56 46.59 1.30
N ASN A 728 -44.54 45.84 2.40
CA ASN A 728 -45.60 44.92 2.82
C ASN A 728 -46.51 45.48 3.92
N VAL A 729 -46.28 46.74 4.34
CA VAL A 729 -47.14 47.55 5.23
C VAL A 729 -47.76 48.66 4.40
#